data_AF-A0A7K5D201-F1
#
_entry.id   AF-A0A7K5D201-F1
#
_cell.length_a   1.000
_cell.length_b   1.000
_cell.length_c   1.000
_cell.angle_alpha   90.00
_cell.angle_beta   90.00
_cell.angle_gamma   90.00
#
_symmetry.space_group_name_H-M   'P 1'
#
loop_
_entity.id
_entity.type
_entity.pdbx_description
1 polymer ?
#
loop_
_entity_poly.entity_id
_entity_poly.type
_entity_poly.pdbx_seq_one_letter_code
_entity_poly.pdbx_strand_id
1 'polypeptide(L)'
;MGAALERAAQWTAAGSGTGTLEITPLNESLLNQIIKFAEEFSTKHPEEAAFVFREPLEWKTQLDASVFGKGYVINEAAVQSEATSKDGQPLLLLSASTLRVCSFDQLSRLLQIAVEKKLKEAQACLEANRDPIVKILGPEYATVEGEDTSILHLFDKVKKGYDPETEMKMKIILLLHQLDLQLLNSSLKQISQDVRLNPAAVNNEVNLLKNFSGEGEDTVLESLEYTSDYVFANGCRAPPWRQVHGDICYLVIKPHDTDPLYITCNTAGVFLNGKNPSKTANACTIRSSLSHNMLKNVLEKIISGLLVFWFFCFVFFNKPKSSDKASKKDTEEEGRGSTVSLKMKKKSGANSKSAKIHQAPGRYGLLIFLPSFLKKKLFSLSTNWWFSLCTFSKTSSLEDVSDSSSEAEEDEQPIRRQEGSTDLSPEYWGIQKLAKYVKAGDPTATVIALCSMRDFNLAQESCQLAFRDTGCLEVLINLLDTEETKCQTGSLKILKEISQNILIRHAIADLGGLEIMVKILDSPDKDLKCLAAETIANVARFKRARKTVRQYGGIGRLVGLLDCVSVGTPYQPKDTEIARCGALALWSCSKSTKNKKAIRKAGGIPLLAAWLKCSDANILIPVVGTLQECASEPSYRLAIRTEGMIENLVKNLSSEHEELQMHCASAIFKCAEDKQTRDLVRQHGGLQPLSVLLDNSENKKLLAAVTGAIWKCAISRENVSKFQEYQTVETLVGLLTDQPEEVLINVVGALGECCQEQINRGTIRRCGGIPPLVKLLTATDQALLVNVNKAVGACATETENMMIIDSLDGVRLLWSLLKNPNPDVQASAAWALCPCVENAKDSGEMVRSFVGGLELIVSLLKSKNKEVLTSVCAAIANIAKDEENLAVMTDHGVVPLLSKLANTNDNKLKRHLAEAVCNCCMWGSNRAAFGEYKAVGPLVRYMKANDPSVQRAAALALYQLSEEANNCITMHEDGVVKLLLVMVGSTDDPLQEAAAGCIANIRRLALATEKAKYG
;
A
#
# COMPACT_ATOMS: atom_id res chain seq x y z
N MET A 1 -21.62 -2.33 29.37
CA MET A 1 -22.13 -1.05 29.97
C MET A 1 -22.86 -0.25 28.89
N GLY A 2 -23.69 0.73 29.22
CA GLY A 2 -24.04 1.78 28.23
C GLY A 2 -22.78 2.59 27.90
N ALA A 3 -22.54 2.94 26.64
CA ALA A 3 -21.28 3.57 26.24
C ALA A 3 -21.11 4.97 26.87
N ALA A 4 -22.18 5.66 27.24
CA ALA A 4 -22.10 6.87 28.06
C ALA A 4 -21.53 6.60 29.47
N LEU A 5 -21.98 5.53 30.14
CA LEU A 5 -21.51 5.16 31.47
C LEU A 5 -20.09 4.58 31.46
N GLU A 6 -19.67 4.00 30.34
CA GLU A 6 -18.32 3.43 30.15
C GLU A 6 -17.29 4.47 29.70
N ARG A 7 -17.68 5.41 28.82
CA ARG A 7 -16.76 6.32 28.11
C ARG A 7 -16.87 7.78 28.55
N ALA A 8 -17.94 8.19 29.25
CA ALA A 8 -18.15 9.58 29.69
C ALA A 8 -18.38 9.77 31.21
N ALA A 9 -18.85 8.75 31.93
CA ALA A 9 -18.93 8.82 33.39
C ALA A 9 -17.54 8.69 34.05
N GLN A 10 -17.34 9.41 35.15
CA GLN A 10 -16.08 9.47 35.90
C GLN A 10 -16.10 8.46 37.05
N TRP A 11 -15.10 7.58 37.09
CA TRP A 11 -15.03 6.46 38.03
C TRP A 11 -13.77 6.54 38.89
N THR A 12 -13.90 6.27 40.18
CA THR A 12 -12.79 6.31 41.13
C THR A 12 -11.67 5.33 40.73
N ALA A 13 -10.42 5.81 40.77
CA ALA A 13 -9.25 5.00 40.46
C ALA A 13 -9.15 3.78 41.40
N ALA A 14 -9.17 2.57 40.83
CA ALA A 14 -9.44 1.33 41.55
C ALA A 14 -8.25 0.84 42.42
N GLY A 15 -8.09 1.42 43.60
CA GLY A 15 -7.24 0.90 44.67
C GLY A 15 -7.79 -0.40 45.28
N SER A 16 -7.61 -1.53 44.59
CA SER A 16 -7.99 -2.89 45.01
C SER A 16 -9.50 -3.18 45.24
N GLY A 17 -10.39 -2.24 44.93
CA GLY A 17 -11.85 -2.40 45.03
C GLY A 17 -12.58 -2.14 43.70
N THR A 18 -13.86 -2.52 43.65
CA THR A 18 -14.77 -2.12 42.56
C THR A 18 -15.01 -0.62 42.62
N GLY A 19 -14.43 0.14 41.69
CA GLY A 19 -14.57 1.60 41.65
C GLY A 19 -16.03 2.06 41.56
N THR A 20 -16.37 3.07 42.37
CA THR A 20 -17.66 3.79 42.42
C THR A 20 -17.65 5.00 41.48
N LEU A 21 -18.83 5.54 41.17
CA LEU A 21 -18.99 6.81 40.46
C LEU A 21 -18.49 7.97 41.34
N GLU A 22 -17.73 8.88 40.73
CA GLU A 22 -17.27 10.10 41.41
C GLU A 22 -18.40 11.13 41.55
N ILE A 23 -18.35 11.94 42.61
CA ILE A 23 -19.34 13.01 42.83
C ILE A 23 -18.94 14.23 41.98
N THR A 24 -19.35 14.24 40.72
CA THR A 24 -19.07 15.32 39.76
C THR A 24 -20.34 15.83 39.07
N PRO A 25 -20.38 17.10 38.62
CA PRO A 25 -21.54 17.67 37.91
C PRO A 25 -21.88 16.96 36.59
N LEU A 26 -20.92 16.24 36.01
CA LEU A 26 -21.12 15.41 34.82
C LEU A 26 -21.85 14.12 35.20
N ASN A 27 -21.37 13.40 36.22
CA ASN A 27 -22.01 12.18 36.73
C ASN A 27 -23.41 12.45 37.29
N GLU A 28 -23.59 13.54 38.04
CA GLU A 28 -24.90 13.93 38.57
C GLU A 28 -25.90 14.23 37.44
N SER A 29 -25.45 14.87 36.35
CA SER A 29 -26.28 15.12 35.16
C SER A 29 -26.61 13.84 34.37
N LEU A 30 -25.65 12.93 34.22
CA LEU A 30 -25.86 11.61 33.62
C LEU A 30 -26.90 10.80 34.42
N LEU A 31 -26.73 10.74 35.74
CA LEU A 31 -27.67 10.05 36.64
C LEU A 31 -29.07 10.67 36.57
N ASN A 32 -29.19 12.00 36.62
CA ASN A 32 -30.50 12.67 36.49
C ASN A 32 -31.19 12.39 35.15
N GLN A 33 -30.45 12.29 34.04
CA GLN A 33 -31.01 11.93 32.74
C GLN A 33 -31.44 10.46 32.66
N ILE A 34 -30.67 9.55 33.27
CA ILE A 34 -31.02 8.11 33.36
C ILE A 34 -32.26 7.92 34.24
N ILE A 35 -32.34 8.59 35.39
CA ILE A 35 -33.53 8.61 36.28
C ILE A 35 -34.74 9.09 35.49
N LYS A 36 -34.63 10.25 34.81
CA LYS A 36 -35.73 10.80 34.02
C LYS A 36 -36.22 9.83 32.95
N PHE A 37 -35.31 9.16 32.23
CA PHE A 37 -35.68 8.14 31.25
C PHE A 37 -36.43 6.97 31.90
N ALA A 38 -35.91 6.42 33.00
CA ALA A 38 -36.53 5.30 33.70
C ALA A 38 -37.90 5.65 34.31
N GLU A 39 -38.08 6.87 34.83
CA GLU A 39 -39.38 7.35 35.31
C GLU A 39 -40.38 7.53 34.16
N GLU A 40 -39.98 8.15 33.05
CA GLU A 40 -40.82 8.36 31.86
C GLU A 40 -41.05 7.07 31.03
N PHE A 41 -40.34 5.96 31.30
CA PHE A 41 -40.40 4.75 30.48
C PHE A 41 -41.81 4.12 30.48
N SER A 42 -42.40 3.86 31.66
CA SER A 42 -43.77 3.31 31.78
C SER A 42 -44.84 4.15 31.11
N THR A 43 -44.65 5.47 30.98
CA THR A 43 -45.67 6.38 30.42
C THR A 43 -45.53 6.58 28.92
N LYS A 44 -44.35 6.33 28.35
CA LYS A 44 -44.06 6.43 26.91
C LYS A 44 -44.08 5.10 26.18
N HIS A 45 -43.65 4.03 26.87
CA HIS A 45 -43.38 2.70 26.32
C HIS A 45 -44.05 1.63 27.21
N PRO A 46 -45.39 1.63 27.33
CA PRO A 46 -46.10 0.81 28.31
C PRO A 46 -46.02 -0.69 28.01
N GLU A 47 -45.89 -1.08 26.74
CA GLU A 47 -45.69 -2.48 26.35
C GLU A 47 -44.27 -2.93 26.74
N GLU A 48 -43.25 -2.15 26.38
CA GLU A 48 -41.85 -2.41 26.72
C GLU A 48 -41.59 -2.36 28.23
N ALA A 49 -42.34 -1.54 28.97
CA ALA A 49 -42.22 -1.44 30.42
C ALA A 49 -42.67 -2.72 31.16
N ALA A 50 -43.58 -3.48 30.55
CA ALA A 50 -44.05 -4.78 31.03
C ALA A 50 -43.10 -5.95 30.68
N PHE A 51 -42.02 -5.70 29.90
CA PHE A 51 -41.03 -6.72 29.58
C PHE A 51 -40.30 -7.19 30.85
N VAL A 52 -40.24 -8.51 31.03
CA VAL A 52 -39.57 -9.16 32.16
C VAL A 52 -38.11 -9.41 31.81
N PHE A 53 -37.21 -8.91 32.65
CA PHE A 53 -35.76 -9.05 32.50
C PHE A 53 -35.32 -10.51 32.62
N ARG A 54 -34.31 -10.91 31.86
CA ARG A 54 -33.73 -12.27 31.92
C ARG A 54 -33.08 -12.57 33.27
N GLU A 55 -32.49 -11.55 33.91
CA GLU A 55 -31.96 -11.57 35.27
C GLU A 55 -32.35 -10.29 36.03
N PRO A 56 -32.54 -10.33 37.35
CA PRO A 56 -32.86 -9.15 38.14
C PRO A 56 -31.70 -8.16 38.18
N LEU A 57 -32.00 -6.86 38.02
CA LEU A 57 -31.12 -5.80 38.51
C LEU A 57 -31.13 -5.86 40.03
N GLU A 58 -29.96 -5.97 40.66
CA GLU A 58 -29.81 -6.25 42.09
C GLU A 58 -28.80 -5.29 42.75
N TRP A 59 -29.19 -4.62 43.83
CA TRP A 59 -28.31 -3.70 44.57
C TRP A 59 -28.70 -3.58 46.04
N LYS A 60 -27.85 -2.89 46.83
CA LYS A 60 -28.16 -2.55 48.22
C LYS A 60 -28.87 -1.20 48.30
N THR A 61 -30.08 -1.19 48.84
CA THR A 61 -30.93 0.00 48.92
C THR A 61 -30.83 0.69 50.29
N GLN A 62 -31.14 1.99 50.34
CA GLN A 62 -31.36 2.75 51.57
C GLN A 62 -32.85 3.08 51.79
N LEU A 63 -33.74 2.42 51.05
CA LEU A 63 -35.19 2.49 51.25
C LEU A 63 -35.63 1.54 52.38
N ASP A 64 -36.58 2.00 53.20
CA ASP A 64 -37.19 1.21 54.25
C ASP A 64 -38.46 0.52 53.73
N ALA A 65 -38.83 -0.62 54.32
CA ALA A 65 -40.04 -1.36 53.92
C ALA A 65 -41.33 -0.51 54.07
N SER A 66 -41.36 0.41 55.03
CA SER A 66 -42.49 1.32 55.28
C SER A 66 -42.75 2.37 54.20
N VAL A 67 -41.82 2.56 53.24
CA VAL A 67 -41.98 3.52 52.12
C VAL A 67 -42.81 2.91 50.97
N PHE A 68 -42.97 1.59 50.94
CA PHE A 68 -43.77 0.90 49.92
C PHE A 68 -45.27 0.97 50.24
N GLY A 69 -46.09 1.15 49.21
CA GLY A 69 -47.55 1.36 49.33
C GLY A 69 -48.38 0.32 48.58
N LYS A 70 -49.57 0.73 48.10
CA LYS A 70 -50.43 -0.11 47.25
C LYS A 70 -49.67 -0.61 46.02
N GLY A 71 -49.88 -1.87 45.63
CA GLY A 71 -49.08 -2.55 44.61
C GLY A 71 -47.98 -3.45 45.20
N TYR A 72 -47.81 -3.48 46.52
CA TYR A 72 -46.80 -4.25 47.23
C TYR A 72 -47.36 -4.96 48.47
N VAL A 73 -46.98 -6.22 48.64
CA VAL A 73 -47.22 -7.02 49.85
C VAL A 73 -46.00 -6.87 50.78
N ILE A 74 -46.25 -6.43 52.00
CA ILE A 74 -45.21 -6.21 53.02
C ILE A 74 -45.35 -7.30 54.10
N ASN A 75 -44.32 -8.14 54.21
CA ASN A 75 -44.14 -9.11 55.29
C ASN A 75 -43.03 -8.63 56.24
N GLU A 76 -42.98 -9.14 57.47
CA GLU A 76 -42.01 -8.72 58.50
C GLU A 76 -40.52 -8.83 58.10
N ALA A 77 -40.21 -9.58 57.04
CA ALA A 77 -38.85 -9.77 56.53
C ALA A 77 -38.62 -9.35 55.07
N ALA A 78 -39.66 -8.98 54.31
CA ALA A 78 -39.54 -8.71 52.87
C ALA A 78 -40.72 -7.89 52.30
N VAL A 79 -40.44 -7.12 51.23
CA VAL A 79 -41.47 -6.49 50.38
C VAL A 79 -41.49 -7.17 49.02
N GLN A 80 -42.68 -7.48 48.49
CA GLN A 80 -42.90 -8.11 47.19
C GLN A 80 -43.91 -7.31 46.36
N SER A 81 -43.71 -7.18 45.04
CA SER A 81 -44.74 -6.60 44.18
C SER A 81 -45.95 -7.53 44.00
N GLU A 82 -47.15 -6.96 43.96
CA GLU A 82 -48.38 -7.66 43.52
C GLU A 82 -48.27 -8.13 42.05
N ALA A 83 -47.45 -7.45 41.25
CA ALA A 83 -47.13 -7.86 39.87
C ALA A 83 -46.11 -9.01 39.85
N THR A 84 -46.40 -10.06 39.08
CA THR A 84 -45.59 -11.27 38.96
C THR A 84 -45.21 -11.59 37.51
N SER A 85 -44.17 -12.41 37.32
CA SER A 85 -43.81 -13.03 36.05
C SER A 85 -44.79 -14.15 35.67
N LYS A 86 -44.65 -14.70 34.45
CA LYS A 86 -45.40 -15.87 33.97
C LYS A 86 -45.25 -17.10 34.90
N ASP A 87 -44.13 -17.19 35.61
CA ASP A 87 -43.78 -18.26 36.56
C ASP A 87 -44.15 -17.93 38.02
N GLY A 88 -44.93 -16.86 38.24
CA GLY A 88 -45.43 -16.46 39.56
C GLY A 88 -44.43 -15.76 40.47
N GLN A 89 -43.19 -15.49 40.01
CA GLN A 89 -42.19 -14.76 40.79
C GLN A 89 -42.52 -13.25 40.83
N PRO A 90 -42.38 -12.54 41.96
CA PRO A 90 -42.63 -11.10 42.01
C PRO A 90 -41.61 -10.32 41.17
N LEU A 91 -42.08 -9.30 40.45
CA LEU A 91 -41.23 -8.45 39.59
C LEU A 91 -40.38 -7.42 40.38
N LEU A 92 -40.68 -7.22 41.67
CA LEU A 92 -39.82 -6.53 42.63
C LEU A 92 -39.78 -7.32 43.95
N LEU A 93 -38.58 -7.48 44.50
CA LEU A 93 -38.35 -8.11 45.81
C LEU A 93 -37.31 -7.32 46.61
N LEU A 94 -37.69 -6.83 47.79
CA LEU A 94 -36.78 -6.34 48.83
C LEU A 94 -36.62 -7.40 49.91
N SER A 95 -35.39 -7.80 50.21
CA SER A 95 -35.08 -8.72 51.31
C SER A 95 -33.91 -8.17 52.14
N ALA A 96 -34.14 -7.96 53.43
CA ALA A 96 -33.26 -7.24 54.37
C ALA A 96 -32.82 -5.83 53.90
N SER A 97 -31.78 -5.74 53.07
CA SER A 97 -31.30 -4.49 52.45
C SER A 97 -30.96 -4.64 50.96
N THR A 98 -31.22 -5.81 50.38
CA THR A 98 -30.97 -6.11 48.97
C THR A 98 -32.27 -6.03 48.19
N LEU A 99 -32.29 -5.18 47.17
CA LEU A 99 -33.42 -4.96 46.29
C LEU A 99 -33.18 -5.60 44.93
N ARG A 100 -34.20 -6.27 44.39
CA ARG A 100 -34.21 -6.93 43.08
C ARG A 100 -35.36 -6.39 42.25
N VAL A 101 -35.09 -6.04 40.99
CA VAL A 101 -36.08 -5.49 40.04
C VAL A 101 -35.99 -6.21 38.70
N CYS A 102 -37.13 -6.69 38.20
CA CYS A 102 -37.24 -7.55 37.01
C CYS A 102 -38.06 -6.93 35.86
N SER A 103 -38.47 -5.66 35.94
CA SER A 103 -39.08 -4.93 34.81
C SER A 103 -38.84 -3.42 34.91
N PHE A 104 -38.91 -2.71 33.78
CA PHE A 104 -38.82 -1.25 33.79
C PHE A 104 -40.00 -0.59 34.50
N ASP A 105 -41.19 -1.21 34.50
CA ASP A 105 -42.32 -0.66 35.23
C ASP A 105 -42.12 -0.65 36.75
N GLN A 106 -41.54 -1.73 37.30
CA GLN A 106 -41.16 -1.74 38.71
C GLN A 106 -40.01 -0.77 39.01
N LEU A 107 -39.09 -0.56 38.06
CA LEU A 107 -38.02 0.44 38.19
C LEU A 107 -38.56 1.88 38.22
N SER A 108 -39.54 2.21 37.36
CA SER A 108 -40.20 3.53 37.35
C SER A 108 -40.94 3.79 38.67
N ARG A 109 -41.77 2.83 39.13
CA ARG A 109 -42.48 2.93 40.42
C ARG A 109 -41.53 3.10 41.59
N LEU A 110 -40.43 2.35 41.61
CA LEU A 110 -39.42 2.44 42.66
C LEU A 110 -38.76 3.83 42.71
N LEU A 111 -38.40 4.41 41.56
CA LEU A 111 -37.84 5.76 41.51
C LEU A 111 -38.86 6.80 41.98
N GLN A 112 -40.13 6.64 41.64
CA GLN A 112 -41.21 7.49 42.17
C GLN A 112 -41.32 7.38 43.71
N ILE A 113 -41.27 6.16 44.26
CA ILE A 113 -41.28 5.85 45.71
C ILE A 113 -40.04 6.42 46.42
N ALA A 114 -38.88 6.45 45.78
CA ALA A 114 -37.64 6.90 46.39
C ALA A 114 -37.57 8.41 46.66
N VAL A 115 -38.41 9.23 46.00
CA VAL A 115 -38.56 10.70 46.12
C VAL A 115 -37.23 11.48 46.22
N GLU A 116 -36.67 11.66 47.42
CA GLU A 116 -35.42 12.40 47.67
C GLU A 116 -34.16 11.54 47.48
N LYS A 117 -34.29 10.20 47.56
CA LYS A 117 -33.17 9.25 47.48
C LYS A 117 -32.85 8.77 46.05
N LYS A 118 -33.61 9.21 45.03
CA LYS A 118 -33.51 8.73 43.63
C LYS A 118 -32.07 8.66 43.09
N LEU A 119 -31.28 9.71 43.30
CA LEU A 119 -29.88 9.77 42.84
C LEU A 119 -29.01 8.67 43.47
N LYS A 120 -29.20 8.38 44.76
CA LYS A 120 -28.44 7.35 45.48
C LYS A 120 -28.85 5.93 45.06
N GLU A 121 -30.15 5.70 44.87
CA GLU A 121 -30.66 4.40 44.42
C GLU A 121 -30.25 4.11 42.96
N ALA A 122 -30.32 5.11 42.08
CA ALA A 122 -29.83 4.99 40.70
C ALA A 122 -28.32 4.76 40.63
N GLN A 123 -27.53 5.49 41.43
CA GLN A 123 -26.09 5.26 41.55
C GLN A 123 -25.79 3.83 42.03
N ALA A 124 -26.37 3.40 43.16
CA ALA A 124 -26.15 2.07 43.72
C ALA A 124 -26.58 0.94 42.77
N CYS A 125 -27.67 1.14 42.00
CA CYS A 125 -28.11 0.21 40.97
C CYS A 125 -27.06 0.06 39.85
N LEU A 126 -26.55 1.16 39.30
CA LEU A 126 -25.58 1.16 38.21
C LEU A 126 -24.19 0.66 38.64
N GLU A 127 -23.76 0.98 39.87
CA GLU A 127 -22.50 0.49 40.44
C GLU A 127 -22.52 -1.03 40.64
N ALA A 128 -23.66 -1.59 41.08
CA ALA A 128 -23.84 -3.03 41.29
C ALA A 128 -24.13 -3.82 39.99
N ASN A 129 -24.72 -3.19 38.97
CA ASN A 129 -25.15 -3.85 37.73
C ASN A 129 -24.42 -3.26 36.52
N ARG A 130 -23.10 -3.51 36.42
CA ARG A 130 -22.23 -2.96 35.37
C ARG A 130 -22.68 -3.29 33.95
N ASP A 131 -23.30 -4.44 33.69
CA ASP A 131 -23.99 -4.67 32.43
C ASP A 131 -25.51 -4.91 32.63
N PRO A 132 -26.32 -3.84 32.59
CA PRO A 132 -27.76 -3.98 32.70
C PRO A 132 -28.37 -4.54 31.40
N ILE A 133 -27.71 -4.40 30.25
CA ILE A 133 -28.22 -4.88 28.95
C ILE A 133 -28.18 -6.41 28.93
N VAL A 134 -27.08 -7.01 29.40
CA VAL A 134 -26.95 -8.46 29.60
C VAL A 134 -28.02 -9.00 30.56
N LYS A 135 -28.30 -8.30 31.66
CA LYS A 135 -29.34 -8.73 32.60
C LYS A 135 -30.75 -8.59 32.03
N ILE A 136 -31.04 -7.51 31.29
CA ILE A 136 -32.36 -7.25 30.73
C ILE A 136 -32.65 -8.20 29.56
N LEU A 137 -31.78 -8.25 28.54
CA LEU A 137 -32.03 -8.95 27.27
C LEU A 137 -31.30 -10.30 27.16
N GLY A 138 -30.12 -10.42 27.77
CA GLY A 138 -29.31 -11.65 27.82
C GLY A 138 -27.87 -11.50 27.31
N PRO A 139 -27.01 -12.51 27.53
CA PRO A 139 -25.59 -12.48 27.15
C PRO A 139 -25.36 -12.40 25.63
N GLU A 140 -26.33 -12.82 24.82
CA GLU A 140 -26.33 -12.64 23.36
C GLU A 140 -26.49 -11.17 22.90
N TYR A 141 -26.74 -10.25 23.85
CA TYR A 141 -26.80 -8.80 23.66
C TYR A 141 -25.72 -8.05 24.48
N ALA A 142 -24.68 -8.75 24.94
CA ALA A 142 -23.57 -8.14 25.66
C ALA A 142 -22.86 -7.06 24.83
N THR A 143 -22.43 -5.97 25.47
CA THR A 143 -21.53 -5.00 24.84
C THR A 143 -20.11 -5.58 24.82
N VAL A 144 -19.70 -6.09 23.67
CA VAL A 144 -18.35 -6.65 23.46
C VAL A 144 -17.32 -5.51 23.42
N GLU A 145 -16.20 -5.67 24.12
CA GLU A 145 -15.11 -4.69 24.13
C GLU A 145 -14.54 -4.48 22.72
N GLY A 146 -14.91 -3.38 22.07
CA GLY A 146 -14.24 -2.86 20.88
C GLY A 146 -15.12 -2.65 19.63
N GLU A 147 -16.28 -3.31 19.55
CA GLU A 147 -17.18 -3.27 18.39
C GLU A 147 -18.67 -3.32 18.79
N ASP A 148 -19.49 -2.46 18.18
CA ASP A 148 -20.92 -2.35 18.44
C ASP A 148 -21.74 -3.39 17.62
N THR A 149 -21.29 -4.66 17.63
CA THR A 149 -21.81 -5.77 16.80
C THR A 149 -23.22 -6.24 17.12
N SER A 150 -23.78 -5.84 18.27
CA SER A 150 -25.13 -6.23 18.72
C SER A 150 -26.22 -5.88 17.68
N ILE A 151 -26.07 -4.77 16.96
CA ILE A 151 -27.02 -4.34 15.91
C ILE A 151 -26.88 -5.19 14.64
N LEU A 152 -25.66 -5.60 14.27
CA LEU A 152 -25.42 -6.46 13.10
C LEU A 152 -25.98 -7.88 13.30
N HIS A 153 -25.79 -8.45 14.49
CA HIS A 153 -26.40 -9.73 14.86
C HIS A 153 -27.94 -9.68 14.87
N LEU A 154 -28.55 -8.53 15.19
CA LEU A 154 -30.00 -8.34 15.10
C LEU A 154 -30.50 -8.36 13.66
N PHE A 155 -29.86 -7.64 12.73
CA PHE A 155 -30.23 -7.69 11.31
C PHE A 155 -30.14 -9.09 10.70
N ASP A 156 -29.13 -9.88 11.09
CA ASP A 156 -29.00 -11.27 10.61
C ASP A 156 -30.04 -12.23 11.22
N LYS A 157 -30.55 -11.95 12.44
CA LYS A 157 -31.73 -12.64 13.00
C LYS A 157 -33.03 -12.27 12.28
N VAL A 158 -33.27 -11.00 11.92
CA VAL A 158 -34.45 -10.58 11.11
C VAL A 158 -34.52 -11.38 9.80
N LYS A 159 -33.37 -11.68 9.21
CA LYS A 159 -33.23 -12.46 7.98
C LYS A 159 -33.62 -13.95 8.12
N LYS A 160 -33.82 -14.46 9.34
CA LYS A 160 -33.96 -15.89 9.67
C LYS A 160 -35.28 -16.27 10.36
N GLY A 161 -36.09 -15.31 10.81
CA GLY A 161 -37.46 -15.57 11.29
C GLY A 161 -38.09 -14.42 12.08
N TYR A 162 -39.42 -14.32 12.01
CA TYR A 162 -40.21 -13.38 12.83
C TYR A 162 -40.68 -14.07 14.12
N ASP A 163 -40.25 -13.54 15.26
CA ASP A 163 -40.68 -13.93 16.61
C ASP A 163 -41.03 -12.66 17.41
N PRO A 164 -42.22 -12.57 18.05
CA PRO A 164 -42.64 -11.40 18.81
C PRO A 164 -41.72 -11.04 20.00
N GLU A 165 -41.10 -12.03 20.66
CA GLU A 165 -40.19 -11.73 21.78
C GLU A 165 -38.89 -11.07 21.28
N THR A 166 -38.41 -11.50 20.11
CA THR A 166 -37.27 -10.91 19.40
C THR A 166 -37.57 -9.49 18.90
N GLU A 167 -38.78 -9.21 18.38
CA GLU A 167 -39.21 -7.85 18.07
C GLU A 167 -39.23 -6.95 19.31
N MET A 168 -39.68 -7.48 20.45
CA MET A 168 -39.74 -6.72 21.70
C MET A 168 -38.34 -6.36 22.23
N LYS A 169 -37.40 -7.31 22.13
CA LYS A 169 -35.98 -7.07 22.45
C LYS A 169 -35.35 -6.02 21.51
N MET A 170 -35.76 -5.97 20.24
CA MET A 170 -35.34 -4.93 19.29
C MET A 170 -35.87 -3.53 19.67
N LYS A 171 -37.14 -3.40 20.08
CA LYS A 171 -37.69 -2.12 20.56
C LYS A 171 -36.92 -1.60 21.77
N ILE A 172 -36.70 -2.46 22.77
CA ILE A 172 -35.98 -2.10 24.00
C ILE A 172 -34.53 -1.69 23.73
N ILE A 173 -33.77 -2.45 22.93
CA ILE A 173 -32.36 -2.11 22.66
C ILE A 173 -32.22 -0.82 21.83
N LEU A 174 -33.16 -0.54 20.92
CA LEU A 174 -33.20 0.74 20.18
C LEU A 174 -33.46 1.93 21.11
N LEU A 175 -34.40 1.80 22.06
CA LEU A 175 -34.69 2.85 23.06
C LEU A 175 -33.51 3.09 24.01
N LEU A 176 -32.82 2.03 24.44
CA LEU A 176 -31.61 2.13 25.27
C LEU A 176 -30.44 2.75 24.50
N HIS A 177 -30.24 2.41 23.23
CA HIS A 177 -29.24 3.04 22.37
C HIS A 177 -29.56 4.51 22.09
N GLN A 178 -30.83 4.86 21.90
CA GLN A 178 -31.27 6.25 21.74
C GLN A 178 -31.01 7.08 23.02
N LEU A 179 -31.21 6.51 24.21
CA LEU A 179 -30.80 7.12 25.48
C LEU A 179 -29.29 7.34 25.52
N ASP A 180 -28.50 6.31 25.21
CA ASP A 180 -27.03 6.37 25.31
C ASP A 180 -26.43 7.44 24.38
N LEU A 181 -26.96 7.57 23.16
CA LEU A 181 -26.65 8.68 22.25
C LEU A 181 -27.05 10.05 22.80
N GLN A 182 -28.17 10.17 23.52
CA GLN A 182 -28.57 11.42 24.18
C GLN A 182 -27.63 11.78 25.34
N LEU A 183 -27.22 10.80 26.15
CA LEU A 183 -26.29 10.96 27.29
C LEU A 183 -24.88 11.36 26.82
N LEU A 184 -24.38 10.80 25.71
CA LEU A 184 -23.13 11.23 25.09
C LEU A 184 -23.23 12.67 24.56
N ASN A 185 -24.34 13.03 23.90
CA ASN A 185 -24.57 14.37 23.36
C ASN A 185 -24.80 15.44 24.45
N SER A 186 -25.34 15.09 25.62
CA SER A 186 -25.49 16.01 26.75
C SER A 186 -24.19 16.16 27.54
N SER A 187 -23.43 15.08 27.73
CA SER A 187 -22.05 15.11 28.26
C SER A 187 -21.16 16.06 27.45
N LEU A 188 -21.13 15.91 26.11
CA LEU A 188 -20.42 16.82 25.21
C LEU A 188 -20.88 18.27 25.31
N LYS A 189 -22.15 18.54 25.66
CA LYS A 189 -22.64 19.91 25.89
C LYS A 189 -22.14 20.48 27.21
N GLN A 190 -22.12 19.72 28.31
CA GLN A 190 -21.57 20.19 29.59
C GLN A 190 -20.06 20.42 29.49
N ILE A 191 -19.32 19.46 28.94
CA ILE A 191 -17.86 19.61 28.70
C ILE A 191 -17.57 20.86 27.84
N SER A 192 -18.45 21.21 26.88
CA SER A 192 -18.31 22.43 26.07
C SER A 192 -18.60 23.76 26.81
N GLN A 193 -19.16 23.72 28.02
CA GLN A 193 -19.41 24.91 28.84
C GLN A 193 -18.17 25.25 29.70
N ASP A 194 -17.51 24.25 30.25
CA ASP A 194 -16.30 24.42 31.09
C ASP A 194 -15.06 24.88 30.30
N VAL A 195 -15.02 24.63 28.98
CA VAL A 195 -13.90 25.00 28.09
C VAL A 195 -13.88 26.50 27.70
N ARG A 196 -14.88 27.30 28.12
CA ARG A 196 -14.97 28.72 27.74
C ARG A 196 -13.94 29.60 28.45
N LEU A 197 -13.32 30.50 27.69
CA LEU A 197 -12.46 31.54 28.26
C LEU A 197 -13.29 32.44 29.19
N ASN A 198 -12.79 32.66 30.42
CA ASN A 198 -13.45 33.50 31.42
C ASN A 198 -12.54 34.65 31.90
N PRO A 199 -13.10 35.74 32.47
CA PRO A 199 -12.30 36.92 32.81
C PRO A 199 -11.21 36.68 33.86
N ALA A 200 -11.40 35.72 34.78
CA ALA A 200 -10.38 35.38 35.77
C ALA A 200 -9.18 34.66 35.12
N ALA A 201 -9.43 33.69 34.23
CA ALA A 201 -8.38 33.02 33.47
C ALA A 201 -7.58 34.00 32.59
N VAL A 202 -8.27 34.92 31.91
CA VAL A 202 -7.62 35.96 31.08
C VAL A 202 -6.79 36.92 31.92
N ASN A 203 -7.29 37.38 33.08
CA ASN A 203 -6.50 38.20 34.00
C ASN A 203 -5.27 37.45 34.55
N ASN A 204 -5.38 36.14 34.80
CA ASN A 204 -4.25 35.32 35.27
C ASN A 204 -3.17 35.14 34.18
N GLU A 205 -3.55 34.83 32.93
CA GLU A 205 -2.58 34.76 31.83
C GLU A 205 -1.92 36.13 31.55
N VAL A 206 -2.68 37.23 31.63
CA VAL A 206 -2.11 38.58 31.51
C VAL A 206 -1.13 38.89 32.63
N ASN A 207 -1.46 38.57 33.89
CA ASN A 207 -0.56 38.78 35.02
C ASN A 207 0.71 37.92 34.91
N LEU A 208 0.61 36.70 34.38
CA LEU A 208 1.78 35.88 34.04
C LEU A 208 2.64 36.51 32.95
N LEU A 209 2.03 37.01 31.87
CA LEU A 209 2.76 37.69 30.79
C LEU A 209 3.42 39.00 31.22
N LYS A 210 2.82 39.75 32.16
CA LYS A 210 3.44 40.97 32.74
C LYS A 210 4.74 40.70 33.50
N ASN A 211 4.94 39.50 34.02
CA ASN A 211 6.22 39.11 34.64
C ASN A 211 7.38 38.99 33.62
N PHE A 212 7.08 39.03 32.32
CA PHE A 212 8.06 39.00 31.23
C PHE A 212 8.15 40.34 30.47
N SER A 213 7.54 41.42 31.01
CA SER A 213 7.57 42.77 30.41
C SER A 213 8.38 43.79 31.21
N GLY A 214 9.21 44.60 30.55
CA GLY A 214 10.02 45.65 31.17
C GLY A 214 10.91 46.42 30.20
N GLU A 215 11.72 47.35 30.73
CA GLU A 215 12.60 48.24 29.95
C GLU A 215 14.02 47.67 29.73
N GLY A 216 14.30 46.42 30.12
CA GLY A 216 15.64 45.82 30.10
C GLY A 216 15.85 44.75 29.03
N GLU A 217 17.10 44.50 28.65
CA GLU A 217 17.47 43.44 27.68
C GLU A 217 17.16 42.01 28.18
N ASP A 218 16.85 41.84 29.48
CA ASP A 218 16.44 40.57 30.09
C ASP A 218 14.94 40.25 29.95
N THR A 219 14.11 41.18 29.44
CA THR A 219 12.66 40.99 29.25
C THR A 219 12.29 40.67 27.79
N VAL A 220 11.21 39.91 27.60
CA VAL A 220 10.74 39.47 26.27
C VAL A 220 9.76 40.47 25.66
N LEU A 221 9.12 41.28 26.49
CA LEU A 221 8.16 42.30 26.11
C LEU A 221 8.61 43.67 26.61
N GLU A 222 8.47 44.71 25.79
CA GLU A 222 8.66 46.09 26.22
C GLU A 222 7.48 46.55 27.08
N SER A 223 6.24 46.23 26.65
CA SER A 223 5.04 46.53 27.43
C SER A 223 3.89 45.56 27.19
N LEU A 224 3.00 45.45 28.18
CA LEU A 224 1.74 44.74 28.08
C LEU A 224 0.63 45.47 28.85
N GLU A 225 -0.34 45.98 28.12
CA GLU A 225 -1.36 46.90 28.61
C GLU A 225 -2.76 46.50 28.15
N TYR A 226 -3.78 46.81 28.96
CA TYR A 226 -5.16 46.77 28.50
C TYR A 226 -5.49 48.06 27.76
N THR A 227 -6.35 48.02 26.75
CA THR A 227 -6.85 49.26 26.11
C THR A 227 -7.87 50.01 26.99
N SER A 228 -8.11 49.55 28.21
CA SER A 228 -9.09 50.08 29.18
C SER A 228 -8.73 49.60 30.59
N ASP A 229 -8.43 50.53 31.48
CA ASP A 229 -8.20 50.25 32.90
C ASP A 229 -9.50 49.93 33.66
N TYR A 230 -10.65 50.37 33.12
CA TYR A 230 -11.96 50.15 33.70
C TYR A 230 -12.36 48.67 33.68
N VAL A 231 -12.79 48.15 34.84
CA VAL A 231 -13.27 46.78 35.04
C VAL A 231 -14.75 46.83 35.43
N PHE A 232 -15.58 46.09 34.72
CA PHE A 232 -17.00 45.92 35.02
C PHE A 232 -17.20 44.89 36.15
N ALA A 233 -18.36 44.91 36.82
CA ALA A 233 -18.65 44.04 37.98
C ALA A 233 -18.58 42.53 37.68
N ASN A 234 -18.57 42.12 36.42
CA ASN A 234 -18.37 40.73 35.96
C ASN A 234 -16.90 40.39 35.61
N GLY A 235 -15.94 41.26 35.92
CA GLY A 235 -14.51 41.09 35.65
C GLY A 235 -14.07 41.43 34.22
N CYS A 236 -14.99 41.70 33.30
CA CYS A 236 -14.67 42.12 31.94
C CYS A 236 -14.12 43.56 31.89
N ARG A 237 -13.32 43.86 30.86
CA ARG A 237 -12.82 45.22 30.52
C ARG A 237 -13.36 45.74 29.17
N ALA A 238 -13.90 44.86 28.34
CA ALA A 238 -14.66 45.25 27.15
C ALA A 238 -15.99 45.93 27.55
N PRO A 239 -16.52 46.89 26.76
CA PRO A 239 -17.75 47.60 27.11
C PRO A 239 -19.00 46.70 26.98
N PRO A 240 -20.12 46.99 27.67
CA PRO A 240 -21.24 46.04 27.81
C PRO A 240 -21.84 45.56 26.49
N TRP A 241 -21.97 46.45 25.50
CA TRP A 241 -22.47 46.09 24.17
C TRP A 241 -21.55 45.14 23.39
N ARG A 242 -20.27 45.02 23.77
CA ARG A 242 -19.32 44.03 23.21
C ARG A 242 -19.26 42.76 24.04
N GLN A 243 -19.57 42.82 25.35
CA GLN A 243 -19.73 41.63 26.19
C GLN A 243 -20.89 40.74 25.70
N VAL A 244 -21.95 41.31 25.13
CA VAL A 244 -23.04 40.57 24.46
C VAL A 244 -22.51 39.71 23.28
N HIS A 245 -21.44 40.14 22.63
CA HIS A 245 -20.73 39.38 21.58
C HIS A 245 -19.57 38.51 22.13
N GLY A 246 -19.51 38.32 23.46
CA GLY A 246 -18.53 37.51 24.15
C GLY A 246 -17.16 38.16 24.36
N ASP A 247 -16.93 39.41 23.96
CA ASP A 247 -15.62 40.06 24.19
C ASP A 247 -15.41 40.32 25.70
N ILE A 248 -14.24 39.90 26.20
CA ILE A 248 -13.83 39.99 27.62
C ILE A 248 -12.98 41.24 27.85
N CYS A 249 -11.91 41.40 27.05
CA CYS A 249 -11.00 42.56 27.11
C CYS A 249 -10.23 42.72 25.80
N TYR A 250 -9.57 43.86 25.64
CA TYR A 250 -8.60 44.10 24.57
C TYR A 250 -7.24 44.47 25.17
N LEU A 251 -6.18 44.01 24.52
CA LEU A 251 -4.79 44.13 24.96
C LEU A 251 -3.93 44.73 23.86
N VAL A 252 -2.88 45.44 24.28
CA VAL A 252 -1.73 45.82 23.46
C VAL A 252 -0.52 45.13 24.07
N ILE A 253 0.18 44.33 23.26
CA ILE A 253 1.42 43.65 23.63
C ILE A 253 2.51 44.17 22.71
N LYS A 254 3.59 44.75 23.25
CA LYS A 254 4.72 45.24 22.45
C LYS A 254 5.97 44.39 22.77
N PRO A 255 6.37 43.47 21.89
CA PRO A 255 7.69 42.85 21.96
C PRO A 255 8.79 43.86 21.58
N HIS A 256 10.03 43.64 22.02
CA HIS A 256 11.14 44.51 21.62
C HIS A 256 11.48 44.41 20.12
N ASP A 257 11.34 43.21 19.53
CA ASP A 257 11.78 42.91 18.15
C ASP A 257 10.71 43.14 17.05
N THR A 258 9.45 43.44 17.39
CA THR A 258 8.33 43.45 16.41
C THR A 258 7.25 44.50 16.71
N ASP A 259 6.44 44.82 15.70
CA ASP A 259 5.31 45.76 15.82
C ASP A 259 4.30 45.38 16.93
N PRO A 260 3.69 46.37 17.62
CA PRO A 260 2.69 46.11 18.66
C PRO A 260 1.53 45.22 18.20
N LEU A 261 1.33 44.14 18.94
CA LEU A 261 0.27 43.14 18.74
C LEU A 261 -1.00 43.58 19.46
N TYR A 262 -2.08 43.75 18.71
CA TYR A 262 -3.41 44.07 19.24
C TYR A 262 -4.22 42.78 19.40
N ILE A 263 -4.70 42.49 20.60
CA ILE A 263 -5.40 41.24 20.91
C ILE A 263 -6.81 41.52 21.45
N THR A 264 -7.78 40.72 21.00
CA THR A 264 -9.12 40.60 21.57
C THR A 264 -9.24 39.28 22.31
N CYS A 265 -9.49 39.32 23.62
CA CYS A 265 -9.89 38.14 24.39
C CYS A 265 -11.41 38.05 24.37
N ASN A 266 -11.94 36.87 24.05
CA ASN A 266 -13.37 36.61 23.91
C ASN A 266 -13.68 35.24 24.56
N THR A 267 -14.92 34.98 24.96
CA THR A 267 -15.32 33.70 25.57
C THR A 267 -15.12 32.49 24.66
N ALA A 268 -14.98 32.71 23.35
CA ALA A 268 -14.63 31.70 22.34
C ALA A 268 -13.13 31.59 22.01
N GLY A 269 -12.23 32.31 22.72
CA GLY A 269 -10.78 32.24 22.55
C GLY A 269 -10.06 33.59 22.42
N VAL A 270 -8.78 33.54 22.09
CA VAL A 270 -7.91 34.72 21.93
C VAL A 270 -7.69 35.01 20.44
N PHE A 271 -7.93 36.25 20.02
CA PHE A 271 -7.90 36.67 18.60
C PHE A 271 -6.92 37.82 18.38
N LEU A 272 -6.12 37.76 17.31
CA LEU A 272 -5.28 38.87 16.88
C LEU A 272 -6.08 39.83 15.98
N ASN A 273 -5.98 41.13 16.26
CA ASN A 273 -6.52 42.23 15.46
C ASN A 273 -5.42 42.83 14.57
N GLY A 274 -5.74 43.16 13.32
CA GLY A 274 -4.74 43.67 12.37
C GLY A 274 -4.22 45.11 12.61
N LYS A 275 -4.94 45.94 13.37
CA LYS A 275 -4.58 47.33 13.72
C LYS A 275 -5.18 47.73 15.08
N ASN A 276 -4.74 48.89 15.61
CA ASN A 276 -5.16 49.40 16.92
C ASN A 276 -6.69 49.65 16.99
N PRO A 277 -7.44 48.94 17.86
CA PRO A 277 -8.89 49.05 17.91
C PRO A 277 -9.41 50.41 18.43
N SER A 278 -8.60 51.17 19.18
CA SER A 278 -9.05 52.45 19.78
C SER A 278 -9.29 53.57 18.76
N LYS A 279 -8.73 53.47 17.54
CA LYS A 279 -8.89 54.47 16.48
C LYS A 279 -9.99 54.16 15.46
N THR A 280 -10.71 53.06 15.60
CA THR A 280 -11.71 52.62 14.61
C THR A 280 -13.02 52.17 15.26
N ALA A 281 -13.82 53.13 15.73
CA ALA A 281 -15.10 52.88 16.40
C ALA A 281 -16.11 52.03 15.59
N ASN A 282 -16.02 52.04 14.25
CA ASN A 282 -16.98 51.39 13.34
C ASN A 282 -16.36 50.35 12.37
N ALA A 283 -15.14 49.85 12.60
CA ALA A 283 -14.49 48.91 11.67
C ALA A 283 -14.65 47.44 12.08
N CYS A 284 -15.41 46.68 11.28
CA CYS A 284 -15.42 45.22 11.36
C CYS A 284 -14.06 44.68 10.90
N THR A 285 -13.17 44.42 11.86
CA THR A 285 -11.76 44.09 11.60
C THR A 285 -11.59 42.59 11.40
N ILE A 286 -10.84 42.20 10.36
CA ILE A 286 -10.53 40.80 10.02
C ILE A 286 -9.93 40.10 11.25
N ARG A 287 -10.63 39.07 11.75
CA ARG A 287 -10.18 38.24 12.87
C ARG A 287 -9.45 37.01 12.32
N SER A 288 -8.15 36.89 12.60
CA SER A 288 -7.45 35.61 12.46
C SER A 288 -7.71 34.77 13.72
N SER A 289 -8.22 33.54 13.55
CA SER A 289 -8.50 32.63 14.66
C SER A 289 -7.19 32.04 15.19
N LEU A 290 -6.94 32.18 16.50
CA LEU A 290 -5.76 31.67 17.19
C LEU A 290 -6.17 30.83 18.41
N SER A 291 -5.20 30.25 19.13
CA SER A 291 -5.47 29.26 20.18
C SER A 291 -6.08 29.87 21.44
N HIS A 292 -6.59 29.02 22.34
CA HIS A 292 -7.13 29.45 23.64
C HIS A 292 -6.07 29.96 24.63
N ASN A 293 -4.77 29.66 24.41
CA ASN A 293 -3.69 30.02 25.32
C ASN A 293 -2.96 31.28 24.83
N MET A 294 -3.06 32.39 25.56
CA MET A 294 -2.46 33.67 25.17
C MET A 294 -0.92 33.61 25.16
N LEU A 295 -0.34 32.88 26.12
CA LEU A 295 1.11 32.77 26.29
C LEU A 295 1.76 32.05 25.09
N LYS A 296 1.13 30.98 24.61
CA LYS A 296 1.50 30.29 23.36
C LYS A 296 1.38 31.20 22.15
N ASN A 297 0.26 31.91 22.00
CA ASN A 297 0.02 32.81 20.87
C ASN A 297 1.04 33.97 20.81
N VAL A 298 1.53 34.45 21.96
CA VAL A 298 2.61 35.44 22.05
C VAL A 298 3.96 34.82 21.66
N LEU A 299 4.30 33.67 22.22
CA LEU A 299 5.55 32.95 21.92
C LEU A 299 5.67 32.62 20.43
N GLU A 300 4.64 32.04 19.81
CA GLU A 300 4.64 31.68 18.38
C GLU A 300 4.93 32.87 17.45
N LYS A 301 4.60 34.10 17.86
CA LYS A 301 4.91 35.32 17.12
C LYS A 301 6.31 35.89 17.37
N ILE A 302 6.86 35.72 18.57
CA ILE A 302 8.20 36.22 18.94
C ILE A 302 9.30 35.26 18.48
N ILE A 303 8.98 33.97 18.29
CA ILE A 303 9.91 32.89 17.89
C ILE A 303 10.58 33.10 16.51
N SER A 304 10.29 34.17 15.76
CA SER A 304 11.06 34.54 14.56
C SER A 304 12.51 34.95 14.86
N GLY A 305 12.88 35.22 16.13
CA GLY A 305 14.25 35.51 16.55
C GLY A 305 14.61 35.00 17.95
N LEU A 306 15.89 34.61 18.11
CA LEU A 306 16.70 34.50 19.34
C LEU A 306 16.23 33.67 20.58
N LEU A 307 14.95 33.33 20.77
CA LEU A 307 14.47 32.76 22.04
C LEU A 307 14.76 31.26 22.29
N VAL A 308 15.39 30.56 21.35
CA VAL A 308 15.74 29.12 21.47
C VAL A 308 16.67 28.83 22.66
N PHE A 309 17.48 29.80 23.08
CA PHE A 309 18.46 29.60 24.16
C PHE A 309 17.83 29.55 25.57
N TRP A 310 16.76 30.31 25.82
CA TRP A 310 16.18 30.46 27.17
C TRP A 310 15.12 29.38 27.48
N PHE A 311 14.37 28.93 26.48
CA PHE A 311 13.34 27.90 26.65
C PHE A 311 13.91 26.58 27.20
N PHE A 312 15.15 26.23 26.83
CA PHE A 312 15.86 25.06 27.32
C PHE A 312 16.27 25.15 28.81
N CYS A 313 16.36 26.35 29.38
CA CYS A 313 16.66 26.56 30.80
C CYS A 313 15.40 26.44 31.67
N PHE A 314 14.24 26.92 31.19
CA PHE A 314 13.01 26.96 31.97
C PHE A 314 12.49 25.57 32.35
N VAL A 315 12.59 24.59 31.44
CA VAL A 315 12.12 23.21 31.63
C VAL A 315 12.85 22.47 32.78
N PHE A 316 14.07 22.90 33.15
CA PHE A 316 14.88 22.21 34.17
C PHE A 316 14.75 22.78 35.60
N PHE A 317 14.06 23.91 35.80
CA PHE A 317 14.12 24.66 37.06
C PHE A 317 12.77 24.84 37.79
N ASN A 318 11.95 23.77 37.85
CA ASN A 318 10.84 23.68 38.80
C ASN A 318 10.74 22.28 39.45
N LYS A 319 11.36 22.13 40.62
CA LYS A 319 10.96 21.13 41.64
C LYS A 319 10.36 21.87 42.84
N PRO A 320 9.28 21.36 43.47
CA PRO A 320 8.68 21.99 44.64
C PRO A 320 9.64 21.95 45.83
N LYS A 321 9.58 22.99 46.67
CA LYS A 321 10.34 23.07 47.92
C LYS A 321 9.69 22.15 48.96
N SER A 322 10.38 21.06 49.36
CA SER A 322 10.14 20.46 50.67
C SER A 322 10.95 21.23 51.72
N SER A 323 10.37 21.39 52.91
CA SER A 323 11.04 22.00 54.05
C SER A 323 11.95 21.01 54.75
N ASP A 324 13.15 21.42 55.13
CA ASP A 324 13.64 21.07 56.47
C ASP A 324 14.59 22.12 57.06
N LYS A 325 14.80 22.06 58.38
CA LYS A 325 15.44 23.13 59.16
C LYS A 325 16.96 23.02 59.20
N ALA A 326 17.63 24.16 59.18
CA ALA A 326 19.07 24.24 59.35
C ALA A 326 19.49 24.12 60.83
N SER A 327 20.59 23.41 61.08
CA SER A 327 21.51 23.70 62.18
C SER A 327 22.95 23.61 61.67
N LYS A 328 23.82 24.51 62.15
CA LYS A 328 25.26 24.43 61.95
C LYS A 328 25.90 23.84 63.20
N LYS A 329 26.95 23.04 63.03
CA LYS A 329 28.17 23.21 63.85
C LYS A 329 29.41 22.64 63.18
N ASP A 330 30.54 23.16 63.64
CA ASP A 330 31.89 23.03 63.11
C ASP A 330 32.68 21.93 63.84
N THR A 331 33.66 21.33 63.15
CA THR A 331 34.95 20.69 63.58
C THR A 331 35.34 19.68 62.48
N GLU A 332 36.39 19.89 61.68
CA GLU A 332 37.84 19.69 61.95
C GLU A 332 38.35 18.28 61.60
N GLU A 333 39.35 18.23 60.71
CA GLU A 333 40.35 17.16 60.48
C GLU A 333 39.83 15.73 60.11
N GLU A 334 40.60 14.79 59.54
CA GLU A 334 42.02 14.73 59.13
C GLU A 334 42.16 13.82 57.87
N GLY A 335 43.39 13.51 57.43
CA GLY A 335 43.67 12.29 56.63
C GLY A 335 44.21 12.48 55.20
N ARG A 336 45.47 12.10 54.97
CA ARG A 336 46.14 12.11 53.65
C ARG A 336 46.15 10.74 52.96
N GLY A 337 45.97 10.76 51.64
CA GLY A 337 46.74 9.94 50.68
C GLY A 337 46.23 8.51 50.37
N SER A 338 46.72 7.83 49.32
CA SER A 338 47.89 8.14 48.47
C SER A 338 47.82 7.48 47.07
N THR A 339 48.40 8.13 46.04
CA THR A 339 49.15 7.52 44.90
C THR A 339 48.40 6.56 43.90
N VAL A 340 48.76 6.37 42.60
CA VAL A 340 49.89 6.85 41.75
C VAL A 340 49.60 6.73 40.22
N SER A 341 50.33 7.51 39.39
CA SER A 341 50.60 7.29 37.93
C SER A 341 49.46 7.44 36.88
N LEU A 342 49.73 7.63 35.56
CA LEU A 342 50.99 7.60 34.78
C LEU A 342 51.03 8.71 33.67
N LYS A 343 52.09 8.75 32.83
CA LYS A 343 52.54 9.92 32.02
C LYS A 343 52.37 9.81 30.48
N MET A 344 52.41 10.99 29.83
CA MET A 344 52.42 11.25 28.37
C MET A 344 53.59 10.66 27.54
N LYS A 345 53.38 10.56 26.21
CA LYS A 345 54.26 11.05 25.09
C LYS A 345 53.33 11.36 23.87
N LYS A 346 53.43 12.49 23.13
CA LYS A 346 54.45 13.03 22.18
C LYS A 346 54.59 12.22 20.86
N LYS A 347 54.78 12.81 19.64
CA LYS A 347 54.56 14.17 19.07
C LYS A 347 54.84 14.13 17.52
N SER A 348 54.65 15.27 16.81
CA SER A 348 55.15 15.63 15.44
C SER A 348 54.47 15.00 14.20
N GLY A 349 54.45 15.63 13.01
CA GLY A 349 54.64 17.07 12.71
C GLY A 349 55.15 17.47 11.29
N ALA A 350 54.56 18.54 10.71
CA ALA A 350 55.07 19.38 9.60
C ALA A 350 55.11 18.75 8.17
N ASN A 351 55.21 19.48 7.02
CA ASN A 351 55.26 20.93 6.76
C ASN A 351 54.92 21.33 5.29
N SER A 352 54.68 22.64 5.03
CA SER A 352 54.85 23.39 3.75
C SER A 352 53.97 23.04 2.52
N LYS A 353 53.67 23.90 1.52
CA LYS A 353 53.83 25.35 1.17
C LYS A 353 52.96 25.60 -0.12
N SER A 354 52.62 26.79 -0.65
CA SER A 354 52.37 28.18 -0.14
C SER A 354 52.07 29.14 -1.33
N ALA A 355 51.50 30.34 -1.07
CA ALA A 355 51.42 31.56 -1.92
C ALA A 355 50.25 31.69 -2.95
N LYS A 356 49.70 32.88 -3.27
CA LYS A 356 49.72 34.27 -2.67
C LYS A 356 48.51 35.08 -3.24
N ILE A 357 47.73 35.82 -2.43
CA ILE A 357 47.64 37.32 -2.31
C ILE A 357 47.15 38.06 -3.58
N HIS A 358 46.23 39.06 -3.59
CA HIS A 358 45.45 39.85 -2.60
C HIS A 358 43.90 39.54 -2.75
N GLN A 359 42.84 40.22 -2.24
CA GLN A 359 42.45 41.26 -1.24
C GLN A 359 40.93 40.99 -0.93
N ALA A 360 40.24 41.26 0.19
CA ALA A 360 40.33 42.17 1.36
C ALA A 360 39.88 43.64 1.09
N PRO A 361 39.01 44.29 1.92
CA PRO A 361 38.43 43.92 3.24
C PRO A 361 37.14 43.06 3.09
N GLY A 362 36.17 42.89 4.02
CA GLY A 362 35.89 43.29 5.42
C GLY A 362 34.44 42.87 5.81
N ARG A 363 33.93 42.86 7.06
CA ARG A 363 34.44 43.16 8.42
C ARG A 363 34.30 41.93 9.36
N TYR A 364 35.01 41.99 10.49
CA TYR A 364 34.94 41.10 11.67
C TYR A 364 33.59 41.23 12.43
N GLY A 365 33.15 40.33 13.33
CA GLY A 365 33.69 39.01 13.72
C GLY A 365 33.81 38.82 15.25
N LEU A 366 33.16 37.80 15.82
CA LEU A 366 33.31 37.40 17.24
C LEU A 366 32.97 35.91 17.45
N LEU A 367 33.98 35.04 17.69
CA LEU A 367 33.75 33.62 18.03
C LEU A 367 34.97 32.95 18.68
N ILE A 368 35.29 33.34 19.92
CA ILE A 368 36.34 32.73 20.76
C ILE A 368 35.76 32.47 22.16
N PHE A 369 36.21 31.40 22.83
CA PHE A 369 35.73 30.81 24.10
C PHE A 369 34.52 29.85 24.03
N LEU A 370 34.81 28.60 23.68
CA LEU A 370 34.03 27.42 24.12
C LEU A 370 34.99 26.22 24.32
N PRO A 371 34.91 25.44 25.41
CA PRO A 371 35.78 24.29 25.64
C PRO A 371 35.63 23.18 24.59
N SER A 372 36.71 22.42 24.36
CA SER A 372 36.81 21.40 23.29
C SER A 372 35.85 20.21 23.43
N PHE A 373 35.13 20.07 24.55
CA PHE A 373 34.17 19.00 24.77
C PHE A 373 32.85 19.20 24.00
N LEU A 374 32.33 20.44 23.90
CA LEU A 374 31.05 20.70 23.20
C LEU A 374 31.13 20.49 21.69
N LYS A 375 32.30 20.72 21.06
CA LYS A 375 32.48 20.58 19.61
C LYS A 375 32.17 19.18 19.07
N LYS A 376 32.22 18.13 19.90
CA LYS A 376 31.85 16.76 19.50
C LYS A 376 30.37 16.40 19.64
N LYS A 377 29.55 17.23 20.31
CA LYS A 377 28.12 16.93 20.52
C LYS A 377 27.14 17.84 19.75
N LEU A 378 27.58 19.03 19.31
CA LEU A 378 26.77 19.86 18.40
C LEU A 378 26.82 19.37 16.94
N PHE A 379 27.93 18.78 16.50
CA PHE A 379 28.16 18.45 15.08
C PHE A 379 27.37 17.25 14.55
N SER A 380 26.49 16.64 15.35
CA SER A 380 25.65 15.48 14.97
C SER A 380 24.14 15.76 14.97
N LEU A 381 23.72 17.02 15.19
CA LEU A 381 22.31 17.36 15.45
C LEU A 381 21.78 18.62 14.73
N SER A 382 22.61 19.34 13.95
CA SER A 382 22.23 20.64 13.37
C SER A 382 22.23 20.74 11.84
N THR A 383 22.57 19.67 11.10
CA THR A 383 22.69 19.73 9.62
C THR A 383 21.37 19.51 8.86
N ASN A 384 20.39 18.85 9.48
CA ASN A 384 19.24 18.30 8.75
C ASN A 384 18.01 19.22 8.69
N TRP A 385 18.04 20.41 9.32
CA TRP A 385 16.90 21.33 9.36
C TRP A 385 17.10 22.60 8.53
N TRP A 386 18.31 23.15 8.41
CA TRP A 386 18.54 24.40 7.66
C TRP A 386 18.80 24.20 6.16
N PHE A 387 19.18 23.01 5.70
CA PHE A 387 19.38 22.75 4.26
C PHE A 387 18.08 22.62 3.46
N SER A 388 16.91 22.45 4.11
CA SER A 388 15.66 22.14 3.42
C SER A 388 14.82 23.36 3.00
N LEU A 389 15.24 24.59 3.33
CA LEU A 389 14.42 25.81 3.12
C LEU A 389 15.02 26.85 2.15
N CYS A 390 16.23 26.63 1.63
CA CYS A 390 16.96 27.65 0.85
C CYS A 390 17.57 27.16 -0.48
N THR A 391 17.01 26.11 -1.10
CA THR A 391 17.38 25.71 -2.48
C THR A 391 16.16 25.31 -3.31
N PHE A 392 15.43 26.30 -3.86
CA PHE A 392 14.52 26.09 -4.99
C PHE A 392 14.75 27.09 -6.14
N SER A 393 16.02 27.30 -6.51
CA SER A 393 16.37 27.62 -7.89
C SER A 393 17.78 27.08 -8.22
N LYS A 394 17.91 26.41 -9.37
CA LYS A 394 19.16 25.96 -10.03
C LYS A 394 20.31 25.45 -9.13
N THR A 395 20.42 24.13 -9.00
CA THR A 395 21.40 23.33 -9.78
C THR A 395 21.11 21.84 -9.62
N SER A 396 21.04 21.10 -10.72
CA SER A 396 21.11 19.63 -10.74
C SER A 396 22.48 19.18 -11.25
N SER A 397 23.15 18.29 -10.52
CA SER A 397 24.31 17.56 -11.04
C SER A 397 24.66 16.34 -10.19
N LEU A 398 24.64 15.17 -10.83
CA LEU A 398 25.49 14.00 -10.55
C LEU A 398 25.39 13.33 -9.16
N GLU A 399 24.38 12.47 -8.98
CA GLU A 399 24.65 11.04 -8.71
C GLU A 399 23.49 10.10 -9.15
N ASP A 400 22.91 10.35 -10.33
CA ASP A 400 21.87 9.49 -10.93
C ASP A 400 22.45 8.19 -11.50
N VAL A 401 22.52 7.14 -10.69
CA VAL A 401 22.73 5.76 -11.15
C VAL A 401 21.38 5.10 -11.48
N SER A 402 20.79 5.57 -12.58
CA SER A 402 19.72 4.91 -13.36
C SER A 402 18.73 4.02 -12.57
N ASP A 403 17.84 4.60 -11.76
CA ASP A 403 16.80 3.86 -11.02
C ASP A 403 15.60 3.47 -11.92
N SER A 404 15.91 2.93 -13.12
CA SER A 404 14.97 2.49 -14.15
C SER A 404 14.33 1.15 -13.77
N SER A 405 13.32 1.22 -12.89
CA SER A 405 12.47 0.09 -12.55
C SER A 405 11.01 0.49 -12.73
N SER A 406 10.33 -0.16 -13.67
CA SER A 406 8.90 -0.05 -13.90
C SER A 406 8.10 -0.74 -12.79
N GLU A 407 8.13 -0.17 -11.59
CA GLU A 407 7.09 -0.43 -10.60
C GLU A 407 5.78 0.14 -11.17
N ALA A 408 4.80 -0.72 -11.47
CA ALA A 408 3.48 -0.26 -11.89
C ALA A 408 2.81 0.50 -10.74
N GLU A 409 2.55 1.78 -10.96
CA GLU A 409 1.93 2.68 -9.99
C GLU A 409 0.39 2.64 -10.13
N GLU A 410 -0.32 2.76 -9.00
CA GLU A 410 -1.79 2.79 -8.99
C GLU A 410 -2.27 4.18 -9.43
N ASP A 411 -2.43 4.36 -10.74
CA ASP A 411 -2.99 5.52 -11.43
C ASP A 411 -2.56 6.90 -10.87
N GLU A 412 -1.35 7.36 -11.23
CA GLU A 412 -0.91 8.74 -10.98
C GLU A 412 -1.65 9.76 -11.89
N GLN A 413 -2.97 9.87 -11.75
CA GLN A 413 -3.71 11.00 -12.29
C GLN A 413 -3.54 12.23 -11.40
N PRO A 414 -3.07 13.38 -11.93
CA PRO A 414 -2.96 14.61 -11.15
C PRO A 414 -4.36 15.21 -10.94
N ILE A 415 -5.00 14.89 -9.81
CA ILE A 415 -6.34 15.35 -9.44
C ILE A 415 -6.34 16.88 -9.24
N ARG A 416 -6.56 17.62 -10.33
CA ARG A 416 -6.97 19.02 -10.29
C ARG A 416 -8.40 19.08 -9.78
N ARG A 417 -8.63 19.75 -8.65
CA ARG A 417 -9.98 20.08 -8.18
C ARG A 417 -10.74 20.84 -9.28
N GLN A 418 -12.00 20.47 -9.50
CA GLN A 418 -13.02 21.45 -9.85
C GLN A 418 -13.46 22.11 -8.55
N GLU A 419 -13.41 23.44 -8.47
CA GLU A 419 -13.94 24.18 -7.32
C GLU A 419 -15.45 24.36 -7.47
N GLY A 420 -16.18 23.27 -7.21
CA GLY A 420 -17.65 23.26 -7.18
C GLY A 420 -18.19 23.94 -5.92
N SER A 421 -18.97 25.00 -6.09
CA SER A 421 -19.63 25.70 -5.00
C SER A 421 -21.00 25.07 -4.67
N THR A 422 -21.06 24.30 -3.59
CA THR A 422 -22.30 23.79 -2.98
C THR A 422 -22.13 23.66 -1.46
N ASP A 423 -23.25 23.64 -0.73
CA ASP A 423 -23.26 23.70 0.74
C ASP A 423 -22.51 22.55 1.42
N LEU A 424 -21.69 22.91 2.41
CA LEU A 424 -20.93 21.97 3.23
C LEU A 424 -21.88 21.13 4.10
N SER A 425 -21.77 19.80 3.99
CA SER A 425 -22.72 18.87 4.59
C SER A 425 -22.71 18.88 6.13
N PRO A 426 -23.79 18.43 6.80
CA PRO A 426 -23.87 18.41 8.27
C PRO A 426 -22.72 17.63 8.92
N GLU A 427 -22.23 16.58 8.25
CA GLU A 427 -21.14 15.71 8.70
C GLU A 427 -19.79 16.45 8.67
N TYR A 428 -19.55 17.29 7.65
CA TYR A 428 -18.36 18.15 7.59
C TYR A 428 -18.30 19.09 8.80
N TRP A 429 -19.44 19.73 9.14
CA TRP A 429 -19.53 20.59 10.32
C TRP A 429 -19.46 19.81 11.63
N GLY A 430 -20.01 18.58 11.67
CA GLY A 430 -19.88 17.64 12.78
C GLY A 430 -18.43 17.29 13.08
N ILE A 431 -17.69 16.83 12.05
CA ILE A 431 -16.26 16.49 12.16
C ILE A 431 -15.43 17.74 12.51
N GLN A 432 -15.69 18.89 11.88
CA GLN A 432 -15.00 20.15 12.26
C GLN A 432 -15.27 20.54 13.73
N LYS A 433 -16.48 20.31 14.24
CA LYS A 433 -16.83 20.58 15.63
C LYS A 433 -16.12 19.59 16.57
N LEU A 434 -16.13 18.29 16.25
CA LEU A 434 -15.42 17.27 17.03
C LEU A 434 -13.91 17.51 17.06
N ALA A 435 -13.31 17.90 15.93
CA ALA A 435 -11.89 18.23 15.82
C ALA A 435 -11.44 19.37 16.75
N LYS A 436 -12.36 20.21 17.24
CA LYS A 436 -12.06 21.25 18.25
C LYS A 436 -11.93 20.66 19.67
N TYR A 437 -12.68 19.61 20.01
CA TYR A 437 -12.54 18.89 21.28
C TYR A 437 -11.30 17.99 21.29
N VAL A 438 -11.00 17.30 20.18
CA VAL A 438 -9.75 16.53 20.02
C VAL A 438 -8.52 17.45 20.13
N LYS A 439 -8.64 18.73 19.71
CA LYS A 439 -7.61 19.78 19.91
C LYS A 439 -7.57 20.38 21.33
N ALA A 440 -8.48 20.02 22.24
CA ALA A 440 -8.57 20.61 23.58
C ALA A 440 -7.67 19.92 24.64
N GLY A 441 -7.26 18.67 24.40
CA GLY A 441 -6.21 18.00 25.18
C GLY A 441 -6.63 17.29 26.48
N ASP A 442 -7.92 17.27 26.84
CA ASP A 442 -8.43 16.32 27.86
C ASP A 442 -8.52 14.92 27.24
N PRO A 443 -7.87 13.88 27.82
CA PRO A 443 -7.97 12.51 27.32
C PRO A 443 -9.41 11.99 27.23
N THR A 444 -10.28 12.36 28.18
CA THR A 444 -11.66 11.83 28.25
C THR A 444 -12.50 12.39 27.10
N ALA A 445 -12.57 13.71 26.97
CA ALA A 445 -13.23 14.40 25.86
C ALA A 445 -12.59 14.05 24.51
N THR A 446 -11.29 13.77 24.46
CA THR A 446 -10.60 13.31 23.25
C THR A 446 -11.09 11.92 22.83
N VAL A 447 -11.12 10.94 23.74
CA VAL A 447 -11.65 9.59 23.45
C VAL A 447 -13.13 9.64 23.07
N ILE A 448 -13.96 10.41 23.77
CA ILE A 448 -15.38 10.61 23.41
C ILE A 448 -15.49 11.21 22.00
N ALA A 449 -14.71 12.24 21.67
CA ALA A 449 -14.75 12.88 20.36
C ALA A 449 -14.23 11.96 19.24
N LEU A 450 -13.24 11.11 19.50
CA LEU A 450 -12.77 10.08 18.56
C LEU A 450 -13.84 9.00 18.33
N CYS A 451 -14.55 8.56 19.38
CA CYS A 451 -15.70 7.67 19.23
C CYS A 451 -16.78 8.34 18.35
N SER A 452 -17.23 9.55 18.71
CA SER A 452 -18.23 10.29 17.93
C SER A 452 -17.79 10.65 16.51
N MET A 453 -16.48 10.68 16.22
CA MET A 453 -15.96 10.82 14.84
C MET A 453 -16.13 9.53 14.02
N ARG A 454 -15.98 8.37 14.65
CA ARG A 454 -16.15 7.04 14.03
C ARG A 454 -17.62 6.73 13.72
N ASP A 455 -18.56 7.36 14.42
CA ASP A 455 -20.00 7.20 14.19
C ASP A 455 -20.49 7.91 12.90
N PHE A 456 -19.64 8.74 12.26
CA PHE A 456 -19.86 9.25 10.91
C PHE A 456 -19.42 8.25 9.84
N ASN A 457 -20.02 8.34 8.65
CA ASN A 457 -19.59 7.51 7.51
C ASN A 457 -18.21 7.99 6.98
N LEU A 458 -17.14 7.41 7.53
CA LEU A 458 -15.75 7.70 7.14
C LEU A 458 -15.40 7.32 5.70
N ALA A 459 -16.23 6.51 5.01
CA ALA A 459 -16.07 6.18 3.60
C ALA A 459 -16.59 7.29 2.65
N GLN A 460 -17.41 8.22 3.13
CA GLN A 460 -17.85 9.36 2.32
C GLN A 460 -16.73 10.38 2.10
N GLU A 461 -16.64 10.89 0.86
CA GLU A 461 -15.64 11.89 0.49
C GLU A 461 -15.82 13.19 1.29
N SER A 462 -17.05 13.63 1.58
CA SER A 462 -17.33 14.81 2.43
C SER A 462 -16.65 14.72 3.81
N CYS A 463 -16.72 13.55 4.46
CA CYS A 463 -16.06 13.27 5.72
C CYS A 463 -14.53 13.28 5.57
N GLN A 464 -14.01 12.62 4.54
CA GLN A 464 -12.57 12.54 4.25
C GLN A 464 -11.96 13.92 3.95
N LEU A 465 -12.68 14.76 3.20
CA LEU A 465 -12.35 16.17 2.97
C LEU A 465 -12.31 16.95 4.30
N ALA A 466 -13.28 16.73 5.20
CA ALA A 466 -13.31 17.36 6.52
C ALA A 466 -12.06 17.01 7.37
N PHE A 467 -11.63 15.75 7.40
CA PHE A 467 -10.44 15.36 8.17
C PHE A 467 -9.15 16.05 7.69
N ARG A 468 -9.00 16.23 6.38
CA ARG A 468 -7.88 16.95 5.78
C ARG A 468 -7.99 18.46 5.99
N ASP A 469 -9.09 19.06 5.55
CA ASP A 469 -9.21 20.52 5.38
C ASP A 469 -9.43 21.26 6.72
N THR A 470 -9.79 20.56 7.80
CA THR A 470 -9.85 21.12 9.17
C THR A 470 -8.54 20.98 9.96
N GLY A 471 -7.50 20.40 9.34
CA GLY A 471 -6.27 20.02 10.03
C GLY A 471 -6.53 19.05 11.18
N CYS A 472 -7.46 18.11 11.00
CA CYS A 472 -7.71 17.05 11.99
C CYS A 472 -6.73 15.88 11.81
N LEU A 473 -6.31 15.61 10.56
CA LEU A 473 -5.35 14.55 10.23
C LEU A 473 -4.01 14.71 10.98
N GLU A 474 -3.51 15.95 11.12
CA GLU A 474 -2.32 16.28 11.90
C GLU A 474 -2.51 15.94 13.39
N VAL A 475 -3.69 16.23 13.97
CA VAL A 475 -3.99 15.92 15.37
C VAL A 475 -4.11 14.42 15.58
N LEU A 476 -4.76 13.70 14.67
CA LEU A 476 -4.82 12.24 14.72
C LEU A 476 -3.41 11.63 14.72
N ILE A 477 -2.51 12.13 13.87
CA ILE A 477 -1.11 11.70 13.82
C ILE A 477 -0.36 12.07 15.11
N ASN A 478 -0.56 13.27 15.66
CA ASN A 478 0.06 13.69 16.92
C ASN A 478 -0.44 12.85 18.12
N LEU A 479 -1.71 12.41 18.12
CA LEU A 479 -2.24 11.49 19.14
C LEU A 479 -1.58 10.11 19.13
N LEU A 480 -0.96 9.70 18.01
CA LEU A 480 -0.19 8.44 17.94
C LEU A 480 1.09 8.49 18.79
N ASP A 481 1.67 9.69 18.99
CA ASP A 481 2.90 9.89 19.79
C ASP A 481 2.60 10.10 21.29
N THR A 482 1.34 9.93 21.72
CA THR A 482 0.93 10.01 23.13
C THR A 482 1.08 8.68 23.87
N GLU A 483 1.24 8.73 25.20
CA GLU A 483 1.36 7.53 26.05
C GLU A 483 0.02 6.82 26.31
N GLU A 484 -1.13 7.45 25.99
CA GLU A 484 -2.47 6.92 26.28
C GLU A 484 -2.97 6.00 25.16
N THR A 485 -2.96 4.69 25.40
CA THR A 485 -3.29 3.66 24.40
C THR A 485 -4.71 3.80 23.84
N LYS A 486 -5.67 4.34 24.61
CA LYS A 486 -7.04 4.60 24.13
C LYS A 486 -7.07 5.72 23.07
N CYS A 487 -6.25 6.77 23.24
CA CYS A 487 -6.13 7.85 22.26
C CYS A 487 -5.44 7.36 20.98
N GLN A 488 -4.36 6.59 21.12
CA GLN A 488 -3.70 5.92 19.99
C GLN A 488 -4.67 4.99 19.24
N THR A 489 -5.44 4.17 19.95
CA THR A 489 -6.39 3.20 19.37
C THR A 489 -7.53 3.91 18.64
N GLY A 490 -8.14 4.93 19.25
CA GLY A 490 -9.19 5.73 18.62
C GLY A 490 -8.71 6.45 17.36
N SER A 491 -7.49 7.00 17.42
CA SER A 491 -6.87 7.63 16.26
C SER A 491 -6.57 6.64 15.13
N LEU A 492 -5.93 5.50 15.42
CA LEU A 492 -5.65 4.48 14.40
C LEU A 492 -6.93 3.89 13.80
N LYS A 493 -8.01 3.67 14.57
CA LYS A 493 -9.29 3.21 14.03
C LYS A 493 -9.89 4.20 13.00
N ILE A 494 -9.73 5.51 13.21
CA ILE A 494 -10.14 6.52 12.20
C ILE A 494 -9.17 6.52 11.01
N LEU A 495 -7.86 6.58 11.27
CA LEU A 495 -6.82 6.65 10.24
C LEU A 495 -6.84 5.44 9.30
N LYS A 496 -7.11 4.24 9.82
CA LYS A 496 -7.36 3.02 9.04
C LYS A 496 -8.37 3.26 7.93
N GLU A 497 -9.57 3.72 8.27
CA GLU A 497 -10.66 3.90 7.30
C GLU A 497 -10.37 5.03 6.31
N ILE A 498 -9.99 6.22 6.79
CA ILE A 498 -9.78 7.37 5.89
C ILE A 498 -8.51 7.22 5.02
N SER A 499 -7.56 6.37 5.42
CA SER A 499 -6.37 6.04 4.60
C SER A 499 -6.67 5.17 3.38
N GLN A 500 -7.92 4.76 3.14
CA GLN A 500 -8.30 4.22 1.83
C GLN A 500 -8.23 5.29 0.72
N ASN A 501 -8.48 6.58 1.04
CA ASN A 501 -8.42 7.69 0.08
C ASN A 501 -6.97 8.04 -0.32
N ILE A 502 -6.70 8.16 -1.62
CA ILE A 502 -5.35 8.44 -2.15
C ILE A 502 -4.75 9.76 -1.61
N LEU A 503 -5.54 10.84 -1.55
CA LEU A 503 -5.07 12.16 -1.08
C LEU A 503 -4.70 12.13 0.41
N ILE A 504 -5.41 11.32 1.20
CA ILE A 504 -5.12 11.13 2.62
C ILE A 504 -3.87 10.25 2.83
N ARG A 505 -3.65 9.24 1.99
CA ARG A 505 -2.41 8.44 2.00
C ARG A 505 -1.16 9.29 1.78
N HIS A 506 -1.22 10.24 0.85
CA HIS A 506 -0.15 11.22 0.66
C HIS A 506 0.02 12.11 1.91
N ALA A 507 -1.06 12.72 2.39
CA ALA A 507 -1.01 13.61 3.55
C ALA A 507 -0.49 12.94 4.84
N ILE A 508 -0.83 11.68 5.12
CA ILE A 508 -0.28 10.92 6.26
C ILE A 508 1.25 10.73 6.13
N ALA A 509 1.74 10.48 4.92
CA ALA A 509 3.17 10.29 4.66
C ALA A 509 3.96 11.61 4.63
N ASP A 510 3.33 12.73 4.25
CA ASP A 510 3.90 14.07 4.32
C ASP A 510 3.96 14.61 5.77
N LEU A 511 2.93 14.33 6.58
CA LEU A 511 2.88 14.62 8.02
C LEU A 511 3.72 13.65 8.87
N GLY A 512 4.51 12.75 8.26
CA GLY A 512 5.43 11.86 8.97
C GLY A 512 4.79 10.69 9.73
N GLY A 513 3.47 10.51 9.68
CA GLY A 513 2.75 9.53 10.51
C GLY A 513 3.22 8.08 10.34
N LEU A 514 3.79 7.73 9.19
CA LEU A 514 4.44 6.43 8.94
C LEU A 514 5.62 6.14 9.88
N GLU A 515 6.36 7.15 10.36
CA GLU A 515 7.40 6.94 11.37
C GLU A 515 6.77 6.49 12.69
N ILE A 516 5.71 7.17 13.13
CA ILE A 516 5.05 6.92 14.43
C ILE A 516 4.34 5.56 14.40
N MET A 517 3.62 5.24 13.32
CA MET A 517 3.01 3.92 13.14
C MET A 517 4.05 2.79 13.16
N VAL A 518 5.26 3.00 12.60
CA VAL A 518 6.35 2.01 12.66
C VAL A 518 6.93 1.86 14.08
N LYS A 519 6.90 2.89 14.93
CA LYS A 519 7.23 2.78 16.36
C LYS A 519 6.17 2.00 17.13
N ILE A 520 4.88 2.22 16.85
CA ILE A 520 3.75 1.54 17.53
C ILE A 520 3.81 0.00 17.35
N LEU A 521 4.43 -0.51 16.28
CA LEU A 521 4.66 -1.95 16.10
C LEU A 521 5.51 -2.59 17.22
N ASP A 522 6.29 -1.80 17.97
CA ASP A 522 7.08 -2.25 19.13
C ASP A 522 6.27 -2.27 20.46
N SER A 523 5.03 -1.78 20.47
CA SER A 523 4.13 -1.76 21.65
C SER A 523 3.94 -3.15 22.28
N PRO A 524 3.63 -3.29 23.58
CA PRO A 524 3.13 -4.56 24.14
C PRO A 524 1.67 -4.87 23.72
N ASP A 525 0.91 -3.86 23.30
CA ASP A 525 -0.50 -3.98 22.97
C ASP A 525 -0.71 -4.65 21.60
N LYS A 526 -1.53 -5.72 21.58
CA LYS A 526 -1.80 -6.52 20.37
C LYS A 526 -2.68 -5.79 19.37
N ASP A 527 -3.71 -5.08 19.84
CA ASP A 527 -4.74 -4.50 19.00
C ASP A 527 -4.20 -3.19 18.36
N LEU A 528 -3.33 -2.44 19.06
CA LEU A 528 -2.55 -1.34 18.48
C LEU A 528 -1.60 -1.80 17.36
N LYS A 529 -0.95 -2.96 17.47
CA LYS A 529 -0.10 -3.51 16.39
C LYS A 529 -0.92 -3.80 15.13
N CYS A 530 -2.07 -4.45 15.29
CA CYS A 530 -2.97 -4.76 14.17
C CYS A 530 -3.37 -3.48 13.43
N LEU A 531 -3.91 -2.50 14.17
CA LEU A 531 -4.38 -1.23 13.60
C LEU A 531 -3.25 -0.41 12.95
N ALA A 532 -2.05 -0.39 13.55
CA ALA A 532 -0.88 0.27 12.96
C ALA A 532 -0.42 -0.43 11.67
N ALA A 533 -0.39 -1.77 11.65
CA ALA A 533 -0.01 -2.53 10.47
C ALA A 533 -1.04 -2.38 9.33
N GLU A 534 -2.34 -2.44 9.59
CA GLU A 534 -3.38 -2.19 8.58
C GLU A 534 -3.30 -0.77 8.01
N THR A 535 -3.10 0.25 8.86
CA THR A 535 -2.94 1.64 8.40
C THR A 535 -1.67 1.81 7.56
N ILE A 536 -0.56 1.15 7.95
CA ILE A 536 0.65 1.08 7.13
C ILE A 536 0.37 0.39 5.79
N ALA A 537 -0.43 -0.69 5.75
CA ALA A 537 -0.76 -1.41 4.53
C ALA A 537 -1.49 -0.50 3.51
N ASN A 538 -2.49 0.25 3.97
CA ASN A 538 -3.21 1.23 3.14
C ASN A 538 -2.25 2.31 2.61
N VAL A 539 -1.49 2.95 3.49
CA VAL A 539 -0.59 4.06 3.10
C VAL A 539 0.59 3.58 2.23
N ALA A 540 1.09 2.36 2.40
CA ALA A 540 2.24 1.81 1.65
C ALA A 540 1.97 1.50 0.16
N ARG A 541 0.78 1.81 -0.37
CA ARG A 541 0.43 1.54 -1.78
C ARG A 541 1.21 2.36 -2.82
N PHE A 542 1.90 3.44 -2.42
CA PHE A 542 2.76 4.26 -3.30
C PHE A 542 4.26 4.27 -2.90
N LYS A 543 5.12 4.59 -3.88
CA LYS A 543 6.58 4.39 -3.86
C LYS A 543 7.30 5.11 -2.71
N ARG A 544 6.90 6.35 -2.39
CA ARG A 544 7.49 7.13 -1.26
C ARG A 544 7.15 6.50 0.09
N ALA A 545 5.89 6.11 0.33
CA ALA A 545 5.51 5.42 1.57
C ALA A 545 6.27 4.08 1.75
N ARG A 546 6.39 3.26 0.70
CA ARG A 546 7.20 2.03 0.71
C ARG A 546 8.66 2.28 1.11
N LYS A 547 9.24 3.41 0.67
CA LYS A 547 10.60 3.83 1.04
C LYS A 547 10.66 4.24 2.52
N THR A 548 9.71 5.05 3.00
CA THR A 548 9.63 5.51 4.40
C THR A 548 9.56 4.32 5.38
N VAL A 549 8.63 3.38 5.19
CA VAL A 549 8.48 2.20 6.08
C VAL A 549 9.77 1.39 6.18
N ARG A 550 10.52 1.24 5.08
CA ARG A 550 11.84 0.58 5.08
C ARG A 550 12.93 1.40 5.78
N GLN A 551 12.94 2.74 5.64
CA GLN A 551 13.95 3.59 6.27
C GLN A 551 13.88 3.56 7.80
N TYR A 552 12.67 3.51 8.37
CA TYR A 552 12.46 3.39 9.82
C TYR A 552 12.51 1.96 10.36
N GLY A 553 12.91 0.97 9.54
CA GLY A 553 13.05 -0.43 9.95
C GLY A 553 11.72 -1.19 10.08
N GLY A 554 10.60 -0.63 9.63
CA GLY A 554 9.27 -1.24 9.74
C GLY A 554 9.16 -2.62 9.09
N ILE A 555 9.90 -2.88 8.00
CA ILE A 555 9.92 -4.20 7.34
C ILE A 555 10.36 -5.32 8.31
N GLY A 556 11.32 -5.07 9.20
CA GLY A 556 11.75 -6.07 10.19
C GLY A 556 10.67 -6.33 11.24
N ARG A 557 10.02 -5.27 11.72
CA ARG A 557 8.93 -5.35 12.70
C ARG A 557 7.69 -6.06 12.16
N LEU A 558 7.30 -5.74 10.92
CA LEU A 558 6.20 -6.39 10.21
C LEU A 558 6.47 -7.88 9.93
N VAL A 559 7.72 -8.27 9.68
CA VAL A 559 8.11 -9.70 9.64
C VAL A 559 8.03 -10.33 11.03
N GLY A 560 8.41 -9.61 12.09
CA GLY A 560 8.23 -10.05 13.49
C GLY A 560 6.77 -10.27 13.90
N LEU A 561 5.79 -9.61 13.24
CA LEU A 561 4.36 -9.91 13.45
C LEU A 561 3.94 -11.28 12.90
N LEU A 562 4.74 -11.90 12.02
CA LEU A 562 4.52 -13.27 11.57
C LEU A 562 5.13 -14.31 12.53
N ASP A 563 5.96 -13.90 13.48
CA ASP A 563 6.71 -14.79 14.39
C ASP A 563 5.89 -15.20 15.63
N CYS A 564 4.58 -15.40 15.45
CA CYS A 564 3.68 -15.96 16.46
C CYS A 564 3.60 -17.51 16.38
N VAL A 565 4.39 -18.15 15.51
CA VAL A 565 4.32 -19.59 15.21
C VAL A 565 5.00 -20.43 16.29
N SER A 566 4.30 -20.60 17.42
CA SER A 566 4.67 -21.59 18.44
C SER A 566 4.45 -23.01 17.88
N VAL A 567 5.54 -23.72 17.60
CA VAL A 567 5.50 -25.05 16.98
C VAL A 567 4.79 -26.05 17.89
N GLY A 568 3.57 -26.46 17.51
CA GLY A 568 2.81 -27.54 18.15
C GLY A 568 1.56 -27.11 18.93
N THR A 569 1.27 -25.80 19.07
CA THR A 569 0.02 -25.32 19.69
C THR A 569 -1.03 -24.94 18.64
N PRO A 570 -2.34 -25.11 18.91
CA PRO A 570 -3.40 -24.56 18.06
C PRO A 570 -3.27 -23.04 17.93
N TYR A 571 -3.48 -22.51 16.73
CA TYR A 571 -3.46 -21.07 16.46
C TYR A 571 -4.54 -20.36 17.28
N GLN A 572 -4.16 -19.40 18.13
CA GLN A 572 -5.13 -18.54 18.82
C GLN A 572 -5.66 -17.47 17.85
N PRO A 573 -6.97 -17.16 17.83
CA PRO A 573 -7.54 -16.20 16.88
C PRO A 573 -6.84 -14.82 16.90
N LYS A 574 -6.50 -14.30 18.09
CA LYS A 574 -5.77 -13.03 18.23
C LYS A 574 -4.34 -13.06 17.67
N ASP A 575 -3.70 -14.22 17.61
CA ASP A 575 -2.33 -14.34 17.07
C ASP A 575 -2.32 -14.54 15.54
N THR A 576 -3.32 -15.25 15.00
CA THR A 576 -3.60 -15.26 13.56
C THR A 576 -3.89 -13.86 13.04
N GLU A 577 -4.63 -13.05 13.79
CA GLU A 577 -5.01 -11.70 13.39
C GLU A 577 -3.82 -10.71 13.34
N ILE A 578 -2.89 -10.82 14.29
CA ILE A 578 -1.61 -10.06 14.25
C ILE A 578 -0.81 -10.44 12.99
N ALA A 579 -0.69 -11.74 12.72
CA ALA A 579 0.01 -12.22 11.53
C ALA A 579 -0.70 -11.78 10.23
N ARG A 580 -2.04 -11.72 10.21
CA ARG A 580 -2.82 -11.22 9.07
C ARG A 580 -2.51 -9.76 8.79
N CYS A 581 -2.56 -8.92 9.82
CA CYS A 581 -2.26 -7.49 9.70
C CYS A 581 -0.80 -7.25 9.27
N GLY A 582 0.14 -8.03 9.82
CA GLY A 582 1.54 -8.03 9.40
C GLY A 582 1.73 -8.43 7.94
N ALA A 583 1.12 -9.54 7.50
CA ALA A 583 1.16 -10.00 6.11
C ALA A 583 0.55 -8.98 5.14
N LEU A 584 -0.56 -8.35 5.49
CA LEU A 584 -1.22 -7.33 4.66
C LEU A 584 -0.32 -6.10 4.45
N ALA A 585 0.34 -5.64 5.52
CA ALA A 585 1.32 -4.56 5.46
C ALA A 585 2.57 -4.94 4.64
N LEU A 586 3.06 -6.18 4.78
CA LEU A 586 4.16 -6.72 4.00
C LEU A 586 3.80 -6.83 2.50
N TRP A 587 2.57 -7.21 2.16
CA TRP A 587 2.10 -7.29 0.77
C TRP A 587 2.15 -5.92 0.10
N SER A 588 1.54 -4.88 0.69
CA SER A 588 1.62 -3.50 0.18
C SER A 588 3.07 -3.00 0.09
N CYS A 589 3.90 -3.32 1.09
CA CYS A 589 5.32 -2.97 1.07
C CYS A 589 6.13 -3.74 0.01
N SER A 590 5.76 -4.98 -0.32
CA SER A 590 6.53 -5.90 -1.15
C SER A 590 6.52 -5.56 -2.63
N LYS A 591 5.60 -4.71 -3.12
CA LYS A 591 5.62 -4.21 -4.51
C LYS A 591 7.00 -3.68 -4.93
N SER A 592 7.73 -3.02 -4.02
CA SER A 592 9.08 -2.49 -4.32
C SER A 592 10.22 -3.51 -4.17
N THR A 593 11.08 -3.62 -5.19
CA THR A 593 12.26 -4.51 -5.24
C THR A 593 13.21 -4.32 -4.05
N LYS A 594 13.37 -3.07 -3.61
CA LYS A 594 14.23 -2.71 -2.46
C LYS A 594 13.62 -3.14 -1.11
N ASN A 595 12.30 -3.35 -1.06
CA ASN A 595 11.60 -3.90 0.10
C ASN A 595 11.59 -5.44 0.09
N LYS A 596 11.40 -6.10 -1.07
CA LYS A 596 11.58 -7.56 -1.23
C LYS A 596 12.94 -8.00 -0.63
N LYS A 597 14.01 -7.30 -0.99
CA LYS A 597 15.38 -7.55 -0.47
C LYS A 597 15.55 -7.32 1.04
N ALA A 598 14.66 -6.55 1.68
CA ALA A 598 14.62 -6.39 3.14
C ALA A 598 13.79 -7.50 3.82
N ILE A 599 12.64 -7.88 3.28
CA ILE A 599 11.79 -8.98 3.79
C ILE A 599 12.59 -10.29 3.85
N ARG A 600 13.35 -10.61 2.79
CA ARG A 600 14.24 -11.78 2.75
C ARG A 600 15.35 -11.72 3.82
N LYS A 601 15.93 -10.54 4.07
CA LYS A 601 16.98 -10.36 5.10
C LYS A 601 16.43 -10.45 6.53
N ALA A 602 15.15 -10.13 6.73
CA ALA A 602 14.47 -10.23 8.02
C ALA A 602 13.96 -11.66 8.34
N GLY A 603 14.18 -12.65 7.46
CA GLY A 603 13.73 -14.03 7.69
C GLY A 603 12.26 -14.28 7.34
N GLY A 604 11.59 -13.39 6.61
CA GLY A 604 10.14 -13.51 6.35
C GLY A 604 9.73 -14.71 5.47
N ILE A 605 10.64 -15.35 4.74
CA ILE A 605 10.29 -16.43 3.80
C ILE A 605 9.86 -17.73 4.53
N PRO A 606 10.63 -18.29 5.49
CA PRO A 606 10.16 -19.42 6.30
C PRO A 606 8.88 -19.13 7.10
N LEU A 607 8.69 -17.90 7.59
CA LEU A 607 7.46 -17.54 8.32
C LEU A 607 6.23 -17.56 7.39
N LEU A 608 6.34 -16.99 6.18
CA LEU A 608 5.30 -17.12 5.15
C LEU A 608 5.06 -18.59 4.76
N ALA A 609 6.10 -19.43 4.73
CA ALA A 609 5.97 -20.88 4.47
C ALA A 609 5.21 -21.62 5.58
N ALA A 610 5.34 -21.18 6.84
CA ALA A 610 4.61 -21.74 7.97
C ALA A 610 3.12 -21.37 7.91
N TRP A 611 2.80 -20.08 7.73
CA TRP A 611 1.41 -19.61 7.63
C TRP A 611 0.67 -20.16 6.41
N LEU A 612 1.37 -20.46 5.30
CA LEU A 612 0.79 -21.08 4.11
C LEU A 612 0.21 -22.50 4.35
N LYS A 613 0.50 -23.12 5.51
CA LYS A 613 -0.03 -24.43 5.93
C LYS A 613 -1.35 -24.32 6.71
N CYS A 614 -1.82 -23.11 7.00
CA CYS A 614 -3.12 -22.89 7.64
C CYS A 614 -4.28 -23.18 6.67
N SER A 615 -5.49 -23.33 7.20
CA SER A 615 -6.72 -23.50 6.40
C SER A 615 -7.55 -22.22 6.23
N ASP A 616 -7.24 -21.17 7.00
CA ASP A 616 -8.03 -19.93 7.03
C ASP A 616 -7.64 -18.98 5.89
N ALA A 617 -8.58 -18.70 5.00
CA ALA A 617 -8.38 -17.82 3.85
C ALA A 617 -7.97 -16.39 4.24
N ASN A 618 -8.41 -15.89 5.41
CA ASN A 618 -8.15 -14.52 5.84
C ASN A 618 -6.66 -14.23 6.03
N ILE A 619 -5.90 -15.19 6.56
CA ILE A 619 -4.43 -15.13 6.65
C ILE A 619 -3.75 -15.55 5.34
N LEU A 620 -4.30 -16.55 4.63
CA LEU A 620 -3.70 -17.05 3.39
C LEU A 620 -3.67 -16.00 2.27
N ILE A 621 -4.72 -15.18 2.10
CA ILE A 621 -4.78 -14.15 1.04
C ILE A 621 -3.59 -13.17 1.12
N PRO A 622 -3.33 -12.44 2.23
CA PRO A 622 -2.18 -11.53 2.31
C PRO A 622 -0.82 -12.24 2.34
N VAL A 623 -0.75 -13.48 2.84
CA VAL A 623 0.48 -14.30 2.77
C VAL A 623 0.81 -14.64 1.32
N VAL A 624 -0.15 -15.15 0.54
CA VAL A 624 0.05 -15.50 -0.87
C VAL A 624 0.24 -14.24 -1.72
N GLY A 625 -0.47 -13.14 -1.45
CA GLY A 625 -0.23 -11.84 -2.10
C GLY A 625 1.20 -11.33 -1.89
N THR A 626 1.75 -11.47 -0.68
CA THR A 626 3.16 -11.17 -0.40
C THR A 626 4.11 -12.07 -1.19
N LEU A 627 3.83 -13.38 -1.27
CA LEU A 627 4.63 -14.34 -2.03
C LEU A 627 4.57 -14.07 -3.55
N GLN A 628 3.38 -13.77 -4.09
CA GLN A 628 3.14 -13.38 -5.47
C GLN A 628 3.99 -12.16 -5.87
N GLU A 629 3.98 -11.09 -5.07
CA GLU A 629 4.78 -9.90 -5.38
C GLU A 629 6.29 -10.17 -5.25
N CYS A 630 6.70 -11.01 -4.30
CA CYS A 630 8.09 -11.41 -4.17
C CYS A 630 8.58 -12.34 -5.30
N ALA A 631 7.72 -13.20 -5.86
CA ALA A 631 8.05 -14.17 -6.92
C ALA A 631 8.55 -13.54 -8.24
N SER A 632 8.37 -12.24 -8.42
CA SER A 632 8.96 -11.47 -9.53
C SER A 632 10.50 -11.38 -9.47
N GLU A 633 11.14 -11.64 -8.32
CA GLU A 633 12.61 -11.73 -8.21
C GLU A 633 13.06 -13.21 -8.31
N PRO A 634 13.99 -13.59 -9.21
CA PRO A 634 14.42 -14.99 -9.37
C PRO A 634 14.97 -15.62 -8.08
N SER A 635 15.64 -14.82 -7.24
CA SER A 635 16.17 -15.29 -5.95
C SER A 635 15.09 -15.59 -4.89
N TYR A 636 13.86 -15.14 -5.12
CA TYR A 636 12.68 -15.49 -4.33
C TYR A 636 11.99 -16.74 -4.86
N ARG A 637 11.89 -16.93 -6.18
CA ARG A 637 11.35 -18.18 -6.76
C ARG A 637 12.13 -19.41 -6.32
N LEU A 638 13.46 -19.29 -6.26
CA LEU A 638 14.33 -20.30 -5.67
C LEU A 638 13.93 -20.63 -4.23
N ALA A 639 13.68 -19.60 -3.39
CA ALA A 639 13.33 -19.79 -1.99
C ALA A 639 11.92 -20.39 -1.80
N ILE A 640 10.93 -19.88 -2.54
CA ILE A 640 9.56 -20.43 -2.60
C ILE A 640 9.58 -21.92 -2.97
N ARG A 641 10.48 -22.30 -3.90
CA ARG A 641 10.71 -23.70 -4.30
C ARG A 641 11.39 -24.53 -3.20
N THR A 642 12.45 -24.03 -2.55
CA THR A 642 13.18 -24.79 -1.52
C THR A 642 12.39 -24.98 -0.22
N GLU A 643 11.49 -24.06 0.11
CA GLU A 643 10.61 -24.14 1.29
C GLU A 643 9.34 -24.99 1.05
N GLY A 644 9.20 -25.65 -0.11
CA GLY A 644 8.05 -26.52 -0.43
C GLY A 644 6.71 -25.78 -0.62
N MET A 645 6.73 -24.46 -0.83
CA MET A 645 5.49 -23.66 -0.90
C MET A 645 4.60 -24.02 -2.10
N ILE A 646 5.18 -24.52 -3.20
CA ILE A 646 4.46 -24.82 -4.45
C ILE A 646 3.33 -25.83 -4.23
N GLU A 647 3.53 -26.84 -3.38
CA GLU A 647 2.49 -27.81 -3.01
C GLU A 647 1.27 -27.14 -2.36
N ASN A 648 1.52 -26.21 -1.44
CA ASN A 648 0.48 -25.52 -0.69
C ASN A 648 -0.25 -24.48 -1.56
N LEU A 649 0.48 -23.79 -2.46
CA LEU A 649 -0.11 -22.93 -3.49
C LEU A 649 -1.03 -23.72 -4.44
N VAL A 650 -0.60 -24.91 -4.86
CA VAL A 650 -1.39 -25.82 -5.71
C VAL A 650 -2.64 -26.30 -4.99
N LYS A 651 -2.52 -26.76 -3.73
CA LYS A 651 -3.65 -27.20 -2.90
C LYS A 651 -4.73 -26.11 -2.76
N ASN A 652 -4.30 -24.86 -2.57
CA ASN A 652 -5.20 -23.73 -2.35
C ASN A 652 -5.90 -23.22 -3.64
N LEU A 653 -5.55 -23.74 -4.83
CA LEU A 653 -6.35 -23.54 -6.05
C LEU A 653 -7.74 -24.21 -5.95
N SER A 654 -7.90 -25.22 -5.10
CA SER A 654 -9.18 -25.89 -4.85
C SER A 654 -9.89 -25.35 -3.58
N SER A 655 -9.57 -24.13 -3.16
CA SER A 655 -10.32 -23.41 -2.11
C SER A 655 -11.68 -22.93 -2.62
N GLU A 656 -12.63 -22.69 -1.73
CA GLU A 656 -13.93 -22.04 -2.04
C GLU A 656 -13.79 -20.51 -2.26
N HIS A 657 -12.66 -19.91 -1.89
CA HIS A 657 -12.45 -18.46 -1.96
C HIS A 657 -11.74 -18.02 -3.25
N GLU A 658 -12.46 -17.40 -4.19
CA GLU A 658 -11.93 -16.92 -5.47
C GLU A 658 -10.72 -15.98 -5.36
N GLU A 659 -10.69 -15.11 -4.35
CA GLU A 659 -9.54 -14.21 -4.12
C GLU A 659 -8.26 -15.01 -3.79
N LEU A 660 -8.38 -16.06 -2.97
CA LEU A 660 -7.26 -16.95 -2.67
C LEU A 660 -6.84 -17.75 -3.91
N GLN A 661 -7.79 -18.28 -4.69
CA GLN A 661 -7.51 -18.96 -5.96
C GLN A 661 -6.73 -18.05 -6.92
N MET A 662 -7.17 -16.79 -7.07
CA MET A 662 -6.55 -15.77 -7.92
C MET A 662 -5.10 -15.46 -7.49
N HIS A 663 -4.86 -15.27 -6.18
CA HIS A 663 -3.51 -15.04 -5.67
C HIS A 663 -2.61 -16.29 -5.81
N CYS A 664 -3.13 -17.49 -5.56
CA CYS A 664 -2.40 -18.75 -5.79
C CYS A 664 -2.03 -18.94 -7.27
N ALA A 665 -2.98 -18.73 -8.19
CA ALA A 665 -2.73 -18.79 -9.63
C ALA A 665 -1.70 -17.75 -10.08
N SER A 666 -1.81 -16.49 -9.63
CA SER A 666 -0.84 -15.44 -10.01
C SER A 666 0.54 -15.64 -9.36
N ALA A 667 0.62 -16.26 -8.17
CA ALA A 667 1.89 -16.70 -7.58
C ALA A 667 2.53 -17.81 -8.41
N ILE A 668 1.74 -18.80 -8.87
CA ILE A 668 2.20 -19.87 -9.77
C ILE A 668 2.66 -19.28 -11.12
N PHE A 669 1.88 -18.37 -11.73
CA PHE A 669 2.26 -17.64 -12.95
C PHE A 669 3.65 -17.00 -12.85
N LYS A 670 3.90 -16.24 -11.78
CA LYS A 670 5.20 -15.60 -11.54
C LYS A 670 6.31 -16.62 -11.23
N CYS A 671 6.00 -17.72 -10.55
CA CYS A 671 6.99 -18.77 -10.21
C CYS A 671 7.33 -19.72 -11.37
N ALA A 672 6.42 -19.91 -12.33
CA ALA A 672 6.50 -20.91 -13.42
C ALA A 672 7.47 -20.55 -14.55
N GLU A 673 8.11 -19.37 -14.51
CA GLU A 673 9.24 -19.03 -15.39
C GLU A 673 10.40 -20.05 -15.25
N ASP A 674 10.67 -20.52 -14.03
CA ASP A 674 11.65 -21.58 -13.73
C ASP A 674 11.11 -22.97 -14.14
N LYS A 675 11.86 -23.77 -14.94
CA LYS A 675 11.41 -25.13 -15.36
C LYS A 675 11.03 -26.01 -14.16
N GLN A 676 11.86 -26.04 -13.12
CA GLN A 676 11.61 -26.87 -11.93
C GLN A 676 10.28 -26.55 -11.24
N THR A 677 9.78 -25.31 -11.32
CA THR A 677 8.45 -24.98 -10.80
C THR A 677 7.34 -25.62 -11.63
N ARG A 678 7.46 -25.62 -12.97
CA ARG A 678 6.49 -26.24 -13.89
C ARG A 678 6.38 -27.75 -13.66
N ASP A 679 7.51 -28.40 -13.40
CA ASP A 679 7.56 -29.81 -13.02
C ASP A 679 6.89 -30.07 -11.66
N LEU A 680 7.13 -29.22 -10.65
CA LEU A 680 6.49 -29.34 -9.34
C LEU A 680 4.98 -29.12 -9.39
N VAL A 681 4.49 -28.10 -10.13
CA VAL A 681 3.05 -27.85 -10.30
C VAL A 681 2.36 -29.06 -10.94
N ARG A 682 3.02 -29.75 -11.88
CA ARG A 682 2.54 -31.02 -12.45
C ARG A 682 2.58 -32.16 -11.42
N GLN A 683 3.66 -32.31 -10.66
CA GLN A 683 3.84 -33.38 -9.66
C GLN A 683 2.83 -33.29 -8.51
N HIS A 684 2.47 -32.08 -8.07
CA HIS A 684 1.43 -31.85 -7.05
C HIS A 684 0.00 -31.79 -7.65
N GLY A 685 -0.19 -32.10 -8.94
CA GLY A 685 -1.51 -32.20 -9.58
C GLY A 685 -2.18 -30.87 -9.98
N GLY A 686 -1.51 -29.73 -9.82
CA GLY A 686 -2.10 -28.39 -9.96
C GLY A 686 -2.57 -27.99 -11.36
N LEU A 687 -2.21 -28.75 -12.40
CA LEU A 687 -2.67 -28.51 -13.77
C LEU A 687 -4.19 -28.75 -13.92
N GLN A 688 -4.76 -29.69 -13.18
CA GLN A 688 -6.20 -29.99 -13.26
C GLN A 688 -7.05 -28.91 -12.57
N PRO A 689 -6.77 -28.45 -11.32
CA PRO A 689 -7.44 -27.29 -10.74
C PRO A 689 -7.36 -26.04 -11.62
N LEU A 690 -6.20 -25.72 -12.20
CA LEU A 690 -6.07 -24.59 -13.13
C LEU A 690 -7.01 -24.73 -14.34
N SER A 691 -7.17 -25.95 -14.87
CA SER A 691 -8.05 -26.20 -16.02
C SER A 691 -9.53 -25.99 -15.67
N VAL A 692 -9.97 -26.49 -14.50
CA VAL A 692 -11.35 -26.32 -14.00
C VAL A 692 -11.67 -24.84 -13.70
N LEU A 693 -10.69 -24.07 -13.22
CA LEU A 693 -10.89 -22.64 -12.94
C LEU A 693 -11.06 -21.77 -14.20
N LEU A 694 -10.85 -22.29 -15.41
CA LEU A 694 -11.19 -21.57 -16.65
C LEU A 694 -12.70 -21.40 -16.87
N ASP A 695 -13.52 -22.30 -16.31
CA ASP A 695 -14.97 -22.27 -16.48
C ASP A 695 -15.63 -21.10 -15.72
N ASN A 696 -14.93 -20.52 -14.73
CA ASN A 696 -15.35 -19.31 -14.02
C ASN A 696 -15.12 -18.06 -14.89
N SER A 697 -15.97 -17.90 -15.90
CA SER A 697 -15.90 -16.82 -16.88
C SER A 697 -16.38 -15.45 -16.36
N GLU A 698 -17.00 -15.38 -15.18
CA GLU A 698 -17.48 -14.13 -14.58
C GLU A 698 -16.32 -13.33 -13.95
N ASN A 699 -15.50 -13.95 -13.10
CA ASN A 699 -14.40 -13.29 -12.44
C ASN A 699 -13.18 -13.11 -13.38
N LYS A 700 -13.19 -12.00 -14.15
CA LYS A 700 -12.13 -11.68 -15.11
C LYS A 700 -10.72 -11.57 -14.51
N LYS A 701 -10.57 -11.25 -13.21
CA LYS A 701 -9.27 -11.15 -12.54
C LYS A 701 -8.71 -12.53 -12.17
N LEU A 702 -9.57 -13.41 -11.65
CA LEU A 702 -9.25 -14.83 -11.48
C LEU A 702 -8.86 -15.46 -12.82
N LEU A 703 -9.66 -15.23 -13.86
CA LEU A 703 -9.43 -15.74 -15.21
C LEU A 703 -8.08 -15.27 -15.79
N ALA A 704 -7.71 -14.00 -15.61
CA ALA A 704 -6.40 -13.48 -16.00
C ALA A 704 -5.24 -14.18 -15.27
N ALA A 705 -5.37 -14.39 -13.96
CA ALA A 705 -4.36 -15.09 -13.16
C ALA A 705 -4.22 -16.58 -13.54
N VAL A 706 -5.34 -17.27 -13.78
CA VAL A 706 -5.39 -18.70 -14.14
C VAL A 706 -4.86 -18.93 -15.56
N THR A 707 -5.32 -18.15 -16.54
CA THR A 707 -4.81 -18.25 -17.93
C THR A 707 -3.32 -17.93 -17.99
N GLY A 708 -2.83 -16.97 -17.21
CA GLY A 708 -1.39 -16.70 -17.07
C GLY A 708 -0.62 -17.90 -16.50
N ALA A 709 -1.12 -18.50 -15.42
CA ALA A 709 -0.53 -19.68 -14.81
C ALA A 709 -0.45 -20.86 -15.79
N ILE A 710 -1.50 -21.08 -16.57
CA ILE A 710 -1.56 -22.10 -17.63
C ILE A 710 -0.54 -21.79 -18.74
N TRP A 711 -0.47 -20.55 -19.23
CA TRP A 711 0.52 -20.14 -20.24
C TRP A 711 1.94 -20.47 -19.80
N LYS A 712 2.34 -20.04 -18.60
CA LYS A 712 3.70 -20.32 -18.13
C LYS A 712 3.91 -21.82 -17.89
N CYS A 713 2.91 -22.56 -17.40
CA CYS A 713 3.01 -24.02 -17.29
C CYS A 713 3.15 -24.73 -18.66
N ALA A 714 2.50 -24.23 -19.72
CA ALA A 714 2.52 -24.80 -21.07
C ALA A 714 3.90 -24.71 -21.77
N ILE A 715 4.85 -23.93 -21.23
CA ILE A 715 6.26 -23.91 -21.69
C ILE A 715 6.96 -25.27 -21.45
N SER A 716 6.36 -26.21 -20.70
CA SER A 716 6.81 -27.61 -20.63
C SER A 716 5.89 -28.53 -21.44
N ARG A 717 6.46 -29.27 -22.40
CA ARG A 717 5.72 -30.25 -23.24
C ARG A 717 5.00 -31.30 -22.39
N GLU A 718 5.64 -31.74 -21.32
CA GLU A 718 5.12 -32.70 -20.35
C GLU A 718 3.87 -32.17 -19.61
N ASN A 719 3.70 -30.85 -19.53
CA ASN A 719 2.52 -30.19 -18.98
C ASN A 719 1.46 -29.97 -20.08
N VAL A 720 1.86 -29.66 -21.32
CA VAL A 720 0.95 -29.56 -22.48
C VAL A 720 0.23 -30.89 -22.72
N SER A 721 0.91 -32.04 -22.61
CA SER A 721 0.25 -33.35 -22.69
C SER A 721 -0.81 -33.56 -21.61
N LYS A 722 -0.62 -33.00 -20.40
CA LYS A 722 -1.64 -33.03 -19.34
C LYS A 722 -2.78 -32.03 -19.58
N PHE A 723 -2.49 -30.84 -20.08
CA PHE A 723 -3.53 -29.90 -20.50
C PHE A 723 -4.40 -30.47 -21.64
N GLN A 724 -3.83 -31.31 -22.52
CA GLN A 724 -4.58 -32.06 -23.53
C GLN A 724 -5.49 -33.14 -22.90
N GLU A 725 -5.02 -33.88 -21.88
CA GLU A 725 -5.87 -34.83 -21.12
C GLU A 725 -7.04 -34.13 -20.40
N TYR A 726 -6.87 -32.87 -20.00
CA TYR A 726 -7.90 -32.07 -19.32
C TYR A 726 -8.74 -31.17 -20.24
N GLN A 727 -8.64 -31.32 -21.58
CA GLN A 727 -9.37 -30.50 -22.58
C GLN A 727 -9.15 -28.98 -22.46
N THR A 728 -8.04 -28.57 -21.84
CA THR A 728 -7.71 -27.16 -21.56
C THR A 728 -7.55 -26.34 -22.84
N VAL A 729 -7.10 -26.98 -23.93
CA VAL A 729 -6.89 -26.32 -25.24
C VAL A 729 -8.24 -25.93 -25.84
N GLU A 730 -9.24 -26.80 -25.75
CA GLU A 730 -10.61 -26.55 -26.15
C GLU A 730 -11.24 -25.40 -25.34
N THR A 731 -11.10 -25.38 -24.02
CA THR A 731 -11.60 -24.27 -23.18
C THR A 731 -10.89 -22.95 -23.48
N LEU A 732 -9.56 -22.96 -23.67
CA LEU A 732 -8.79 -21.77 -24.06
C LEU A 732 -9.24 -21.21 -25.43
N VAL A 733 -9.61 -22.06 -26.40
CA VAL A 733 -10.19 -21.59 -27.67
C VAL A 733 -11.53 -20.88 -27.47
N GLY A 734 -12.36 -21.36 -26.54
CA GLY A 734 -13.61 -20.69 -26.15
C GLY A 734 -13.41 -19.29 -25.52
N LEU A 735 -12.21 -19.00 -25.00
CA LEU A 735 -11.86 -17.72 -24.38
C LEU A 735 -11.17 -16.73 -25.34
N LEU A 736 -11.10 -17.02 -26.64
CA LEU A 736 -10.54 -16.12 -27.66
C LEU A 736 -11.44 -14.94 -28.03
N THR A 737 -12.69 -14.92 -27.56
CA THR A 737 -13.70 -13.88 -27.85
C THR A 737 -14.27 -13.27 -26.58
N ASP A 738 -14.58 -11.97 -26.66
CA ASP A 738 -15.31 -11.19 -25.65
C ASP A 738 -14.68 -11.20 -24.24
N GLN A 739 -13.34 -11.26 -24.19
CA GLN A 739 -12.52 -11.13 -22.98
C GLN A 739 -11.68 -9.84 -23.00
N PRO A 740 -11.28 -9.29 -21.83
CA PRO A 740 -10.35 -8.16 -21.76
C PRO A 740 -8.93 -8.54 -22.24
N GLU A 741 -8.16 -7.54 -22.69
CA GLU A 741 -6.85 -7.76 -23.30
C GLU A 741 -5.87 -8.54 -22.41
N GLU A 742 -5.86 -8.33 -21.08
CA GLU A 742 -5.01 -9.09 -20.15
C GLU A 742 -5.28 -10.61 -20.20
N VAL A 743 -6.56 -11.01 -20.32
CA VAL A 743 -6.94 -12.42 -20.50
C VAL A 743 -6.53 -12.90 -21.88
N LEU A 744 -6.79 -12.13 -22.93
CA LEU A 744 -6.43 -12.50 -24.31
C LEU A 744 -4.91 -12.70 -24.49
N ILE A 745 -4.07 -11.84 -23.91
CA ILE A 745 -2.61 -11.95 -23.93
C ILE A 745 -2.18 -13.32 -23.37
N ASN A 746 -2.76 -13.72 -22.25
CA ASN A 746 -2.45 -14.98 -21.56
C ASN A 746 -3.04 -16.21 -22.29
N VAL A 747 -4.29 -16.14 -22.76
CA VAL A 747 -4.96 -17.21 -23.52
C VAL A 747 -4.21 -17.50 -24.83
N VAL A 748 -3.92 -16.47 -25.62
CA VAL A 748 -3.19 -16.62 -26.89
C VAL A 748 -1.74 -17.05 -26.63
N GLY A 749 -1.13 -16.57 -25.54
CA GLY A 749 0.18 -17.04 -25.08
C GLY A 749 0.16 -18.56 -24.80
N ALA A 750 -0.80 -19.03 -24.01
CA ALA A 750 -0.96 -20.46 -23.69
C ALA A 750 -1.17 -21.30 -24.96
N LEU A 751 -2.05 -20.86 -25.85
CA LEU A 751 -2.30 -21.54 -27.12
C LEU A 751 -1.04 -21.58 -28.00
N GLY A 752 -0.23 -20.52 -28.05
CA GLY A 752 1.02 -20.47 -28.80
C GLY A 752 2.10 -21.46 -28.31
N GLU A 753 2.17 -21.73 -27.01
CA GLU A 753 3.00 -22.80 -26.45
C GLU A 753 2.38 -24.19 -26.72
N CYS A 754 1.07 -24.35 -26.56
CA CYS A 754 0.37 -25.61 -26.86
C CYS A 754 0.49 -26.01 -28.35
N CYS A 755 0.50 -25.03 -29.27
CA CYS A 755 0.71 -25.22 -30.71
C CYS A 755 2.12 -25.73 -31.08
N GLN A 756 3.06 -25.84 -30.14
CA GLN A 756 4.34 -26.51 -30.43
C GLN A 756 4.16 -28.02 -30.64
N GLU A 757 3.13 -28.62 -30.03
CA GLU A 757 2.75 -30.02 -30.24
C GLU A 757 1.73 -30.16 -31.39
N GLN A 758 1.99 -31.06 -32.32
CA GLN A 758 1.22 -31.23 -33.56
C GLN A 758 -0.29 -31.45 -33.31
N ILE A 759 -0.63 -32.29 -32.32
CA ILE A 759 -2.02 -32.71 -32.07
C ILE A 759 -2.90 -31.49 -31.72
N ASN A 760 -2.36 -30.52 -30.96
CA ASN A 760 -3.10 -29.34 -30.53
C ASN A 760 -3.43 -28.40 -31.70
N ARG A 761 -2.62 -28.39 -32.76
CA ARG A 761 -2.88 -27.63 -34.00
C ARG A 761 -4.18 -28.12 -34.64
N GLY A 762 -4.34 -29.45 -34.74
CA GLY A 762 -5.57 -30.12 -35.16
C GLY A 762 -6.76 -29.85 -34.23
N THR A 763 -6.56 -29.86 -32.91
CA THR A 763 -7.61 -29.49 -31.94
C THR A 763 -8.09 -28.05 -32.14
N ILE A 764 -7.17 -27.08 -32.26
CA ILE A 764 -7.49 -25.66 -32.42
C ILE A 764 -8.21 -25.41 -33.77
N ARG A 765 -7.84 -26.12 -34.84
CA ARG A 765 -8.60 -26.13 -36.10
C ARG A 765 -10.02 -26.65 -35.90
N ARG A 766 -10.17 -27.84 -35.29
CA ARG A 766 -11.47 -28.50 -35.05
C ARG A 766 -12.42 -27.67 -34.17
N CYS A 767 -11.87 -26.94 -33.20
CA CYS A 767 -12.65 -26.07 -32.30
C CYS A 767 -12.88 -24.65 -32.85
N GLY A 768 -12.48 -24.36 -34.09
CA GLY A 768 -12.73 -23.06 -34.73
C GLY A 768 -11.89 -21.91 -34.17
N GLY A 769 -10.72 -22.19 -33.57
CA GLY A 769 -9.86 -21.15 -32.96
C GLY A 769 -9.02 -20.34 -33.94
N ILE A 770 -8.87 -20.79 -35.20
CA ILE A 770 -8.06 -20.09 -36.20
C ILE A 770 -8.67 -18.73 -36.62
N PRO A 771 -9.97 -18.61 -36.96
CA PRO A 771 -10.55 -17.31 -37.30
C PRO A 771 -10.48 -16.25 -36.17
N PRO A 772 -10.75 -16.57 -34.89
CA PRO A 772 -10.47 -15.66 -33.78
C PRO A 772 -8.99 -15.24 -33.69
N LEU A 773 -8.04 -16.17 -33.83
CA LEU A 773 -6.60 -15.84 -33.82
C LEU A 773 -6.22 -14.90 -34.97
N VAL A 774 -6.72 -15.13 -36.19
CA VAL A 774 -6.47 -14.24 -37.35
C VAL A 774 -7.12 -12.88 -37.14
N LYS A 775 -8.34 -12.81 -36.58
CA LYS A 775 -8.99 -11.54 -36.20
C LYS A 775 -8.15 -10.74 -35.20
N LEU A 776 -7.49 -11.39 -34.25
CA LEU A 776 -6.66 -10.71 -33.24
C LEU A 776 -5.35 -10.12 -33.82
N LEU A 777 -4.97 -10.41 -35.06
CA LEU A 777 -3.87 -9.70 -35.76
C LEU A 777 -4.20 -8.21 -36.02
N THR A 778 -5.46 -7.78 -35.88
CA THR A 778 -5.86 -6.37 -35.97
C THR A 778 -5.96 -5.66 -34.61
N ALA A 779 -5.51 -6.29 -33.53
CA ALA A 779 -5.52 -5.69 -32.19
C ALA A 779 -4.54 -4.52 -32.05
N THR A 780 -4.74 -3.67 -31.03
CA THR A 780 -3.88 -2.51 -30.74
C THR A 780 -2.85 -2.77 -29.64
N ASP A 781 -3.10 -3.68 -28.70
CA ASP A 781 -2.07 -4.02 -27.71
C ASP A 781 -0.89 -4.78 -28.33
N GLN A 782 0.30 -4.39 -27.91
CA GLN A 782 1.56 -4.88 -28.47
C GLN A 782 1.97 -6.24 -27.92
N ALA A 783 1.66 -6.55 -26.65
CA ALA A 783 1.95 -7.86 -26.07
C ALA A 783 1.03 -8.94 -26.63
N LEU A 784 -0.24 -8.60 -26.87
CA LEU A 784 -1.22 -9.41 -27.55
C LEU A 784 -0.75 -9.73 -28.97
N LEU A 785 -0.43 -8.71 -29.78
CA LEU A 785 0.09 -8.92 -31.15
C LEU A 785 1.33 -9.84 -31.18
N VAL A 786 2.28 -9.67 -30.25
CA VAL A 786 3.46 -10.55 -30.15
C VAL A 786 3.09 -12.00 -29.89
N ASN A 787 2.06 -12.26 -29.08
CA ASN A 787 1.58 -13.62 -28.81
C ASN A 787 0.72 -14.17 -29.95
N VAL A 788 -0.14 -13.36 -30.57
CA VAL A 788 -0.97 -13.75 -31.74
C VAL A 788 -0.08 -14.14 -32.92
N ASN A 789 0.95 -13.35 -33.23
CA ASN A 789 1.92 -13.66 -34.27
C ASN A 789 2.55 -15.06 -34.07
N LYS A 790 2.99 -15.36 -32.84
CA LYS A 790 3.57 -16.67 -32.50
C LYS A 790 2.54 -17.81 -32.62
N ALA A 791 1.31 -17.60 -32.15
CA ALA A 791 0.26 -18.61 -32.22
C ALA A 791 -0.17 -18.90 -33.67
N VAL A 792 -0.38 -17.87 -34.49
CA VAL A 792 -0.72 -18.00 -35.92
C VAL A 792 0.42 -18.68 -36.69
N GLY A 793 1.68 -18.28 -36.46
CA GLY A 793 2.84 -18.93 -37.08
C GLY A 793 3.00 -20.40 -36.66
N ALA A 794 2.77 -20.73 -35.40
CA ALA A 794 2.79 -22.12 -34.93
C ALA A 794 1.67 -22.97 -35.56
N CYS A 795 0.45 -22.41 -35.69
CA CYS A 795 -0.64 -23.04 -36.43
C CYS A 795 -0.30 -23.25 -37.92
N ALA A 796 0.30 -22.26 -38.59
CA ALA A 796 0.70 -22.29 -40.00
C ALA A 796 1.73 -23.38 -40.37
N THR A 797 2.29 -24.09 -39.37
CA THR A 797 3.16 -25.25 -39.60
C THR A 797 2.36 -26.48 -40.07
N GLU A 798 1.02 -26.48 -39.99
CA GLU A 798 0.17 -27.42 -40.73
C GLU A 798 -0.39 -26.77 -41.98
N THR A 799 -0.28 -27.44 -43.12
CA THR A 799 -0.87 -27.03 -44.41
C THR A 799 -2.38 -26.81 -44.33
N GLU A 800 -3.12 -27.67 -43.61
CA GLU A 800 -4.57 -27.50 -43.37
C GLU A 800 -4.91 -26.22 -42.63
N ASN A 801 -4.12 -25.83 -41.63
CA ASN A 801 -4.30 -24.55 -40.93
C ASN A 801 -3.89 -23.39 -41.83
N MET A 802 -2.82 -23.57 -42.60
CA MET A 802 -2.27 -22.54 -43.46
C MET A 802 -3.25 -22.14 -44.57
N MET A 803 -3.98 -23.08 -45.15
CA MET A 803 -5.10 -22.78 -46.07
C MET A 803 -6.21 -21.94 -45.40
N ILE A 804 -6.50 -22.16 -44.11
CA ILE A 804 -7.49 -21.38 -43.36
C ILE A 804 -6.94 -19.98 -43.03
N ILE A 805 -5.66 -19.88 -42.66
CA ILE A 805 -5.00 -18.60 -42.38
C ILE A 805 -4.92 -17.73 -43.64
N ASP A 806 -4.62 -18.31 -44.80
CA ASP A 806 -4.54 -17.61 -46.09
C ASP A 806 -5.91 -17.10 -46.56
N SER A 807 -6.93 -17.97 -46.55
CA SER A 807 -8.31 -17.61 -46.91
C SER A 807 -8.98 -16.60 -45.96
N LEU A 808 -8.32 -16.24 -44.85
CA LEU A 808 -8.72 -15.20 -43.91
C LEU A 808 -7.77 -13.98 -43.92
N ASP A 809 -6.99 -13.79 -44.99
CA ASP A 809 -6.02 -12.70 -45.14
C ASP A 809 -4.88 -12.67 -44.09
N GLY A 810 -4.68 -13.75 -43.32
CA GLY A 810 -3.77 -13.78 -42.17
C GLY A 810 -2.31 -13.46 -42.54
N VAL A 811 -1.85 -13.89 -43.73
CA VAL A 811 -0.51 -13.55 -44.24
C VAL A 811 -0.40 -12.07 -44.56
N ARG A 812 -1.44 -11.49 -45.18
CA ARG A 812 -1.52 -10.05 -45.51
C ARG A 812 -1.55 -9.19 -44.24
N LEU A 813 -2.24 -9.66 -43.19
CA LEU A 813 -2.25 -9.02 -41.88
C LEU A 813 -0.87 -9.09 -41.20
N LEU A 814 -0.21 -10.27 -41.17
CA LEU A 814 1.17 -10.40 -40.68
C LEU A 814 2.15 -9.48 -41.43
N TRP A 815 2.01 -9.34 -42.76
CA TRP A 815 2.83 -8.42 -43.55
C TRP A 815 2.57 -6.94 -43.23
N SER A 816 1.36 -6.60 -42.80
CA SER A 816 1.04 -5.25 -42.32
C SER A 816 1.73 -4.93 -40.98
N LEU A 817 1.84 -5.92 -40.08
CA LEU A 817 2.46 -5.79 -38.77
C LEU A 817 3.99 -5.58 -38.84
N LEU A 818 4.64 -5.92 -39.96
CA LEU A 818 6.02 -5.51 -40.25
C LEU A 818 6.23 -3.99 -40.25
N LYS A 819 5.16 -3.19 -40.45
CA LYS A 819 5.18 -1.72 -40.42
C LYS A 819 4.99 -1.13 -39.00
N ASN A 820 4.73 -1.97 -37.99
CA ASN A 820 4.54 -1.53 -36.61
C ASN A 820 5.85 -0.93 -36.03
N PRO A 821 5.82 0.20 -35.29
CA PRO A 821 7.02 0.79 -34.69
C PRO A 821 7.66 -0.04 -33.55
N ASN A 822 6.94 -1.00 -32.96
CA ASN A 822 7.46 -1.89 -31.93
C ASN A 822 8.28 -3.04 -32.57
N PRO A 823 9.59 -3.13 -32.30
CA PRO A 823 10.43 -4.15 -32.91
C PRO A 823 10.07 -5.59 -32.49
N ASP A 824 9.41 -5.80 -31.35
CA ASP A 824 9.04 -7.14 -30.90
C ASP A 824 7.84 -7.67 -31.71
N VAL A 825 6.93 -6.77 -32.12
CA VAL A 825 5.86 -7.07 -33.07
C VAL A 825 6.46 -7.33 -34.46
N GLN A 826 7.42 -6.51 -34.92
CA GLN A 826 8.10 -6.74 -36.20
C GLN A 826 8.84 -8.10 -36.24
N ALA A 827 9.57 -8.43 -35.18
CA ALA A 827 10.32 -9.69 -35.07
C ALA A 827 9.38 -10.90 -35.02
N SER A 828 8.31 -10.84 -34.22
CA SER A 828 7.33 -11.93 -34.14
C SER A 828 6.52 -12.10 -35.43
N ALA A 829 6.15 -11.00 -36.11
CA ALA A 829 5.48 -11.07 -37.41
C ALA A 829 6.38 -11.66 -38.51
N ALA A 830 7.63 -11.21 -38.61
CA ALA A 830 8.61 -11.79 -39.55
C ALA A 830 8.88 -13.28 -39.25
N TRP A 831 8.93 -13.68 -37.97
CA TRP A 831 9.07 -15.08 -37.60
C TRP A 831 7.83 -15.91 -38.00
N ALA A 832 6.63 -15.38 -37.79
CA ALA A 832 5.38 -16.03 -38.16
C ALA A 832 5.22 -16.22 -39.68
N LEU A 833 5.75 -15.30 -40.49
CA LEU A 833 5.76 -15.44 -41.95
C LEU A 833 6.61 -16.62 -42.45
N CYS A 834 7.57 -17.13 -41.67
CA CYS A 834 8.43 -18.25 -42.09
C CYS A 834 7.62 -19.53 -42.39
N PRO A 835 6.86 -20.11 -41.44
CA PRO A 835 6.01 -21.27 -41.72
C PRO A 835 4.88 -20.95 -42.70
N CYS A 836 4.37 -19.70 -42.75
CA CYS A 836 3.35 -19.31 -43.73
C CYS A 836 3.87 -19.41 -45.17
N VAL A 837 5.07 -18.88 -45.46
CA VAL A 837 5.68 -18.95 -46.80
C VAL A 837 6.14 -20.38 -47.13
N GLU A 838 6.56 -21.17 -46.13
CA GLU A 838 6.99 -22.56 -46.33
C GLU A 838 5.84 -23.55 -46.57
N ASN A 839 4.62 -23.28 -46.07
CA ASN A 839 3.48 -24.20 -46.14
C ASN A 839 2.29 -23.67 -46.99
N ALA A 840 2.36 -22.46 -47.53
CA ALA A 840 1.37 -21.96 -48.48
C ALA A 840 1.54 -22.63 -49.86
N LYS A 841 0.41 -23.02 -50.48
CA LYS A 841 0.37 -23.83 -51.70
C LYS A 841 1.03 -23.13 -52.90
N ASP A 842 0.79 -21.83 -53.05
CA ASP A 842 1.24 -21.01 -54.18
C ASP A 842 2.08 -19.83 -53.65
N SER A 843 3.00 -20.12 -52.72
CA SER A 843 3.66 -19.13 -51.86
C SER A 843 4.47 -18.06 -52.60
N GLY A 844 5.01 -18.39 -53.78
CA GLY A 844 5.70 -17.44 -54.65
C GLY A 844 4.81 -16.28 -55.09
N GLU A 845 3.63 -16.60 -55.64
CA GLU A 845 2.64 -15.62 -56.09
C GLU A 845 1.98 -14.90 -54.91
N MET A 846 1.67 -15.62 -53.83
CA MET A 846 1.16 -15.05 -52.57
C MET A 846 2.03 -13.88 -52.09
N VAL A 847 3.35 -14.07 -52.01
CA VAL A 847 4.29 -13.00 -51.57
C VAL A 847 4.34 -11.86 -52.58
N ARG A 848 4.36 -12.15 -53.89
CA ARG A 848 4.37 -11.14 -54.96
C ARG A 848 3.08 -10.32 -55.02
N SER A 849 1.95 -10.83 -54.55
CA SER A 849 0.67 -10.10 -54.45
C SER A 849 0.73 -8.90 -53.48
N PHE A 850 1.65 -8.93 -52.51
CA PHE A 850 1.81 -7.87 -51.52
C PHE A 850 2.64 -6.72 -52.12
N VAL A 851 1.97 -5.74 -52.74
CA VAL A 851 2.61 -4.56 -53.35
C VAL A 851 3.53 -3.83 -52.34
N GLY A 852 4.81 -3.73 -52.69
CA GLY A 852 5.86 -3.16 -51.82
C GLY A 852 6.27 -4.06 -50.64
N GLY A 853 5.78 -5.29 -50.56
CA GLY A 853 6.04 -6.24 -49.48
C GLY A 853 7.49 -6.73 -49.46
N LEU A 854 8.07 -7.01 -50.63
CA LEU A 854 9.48 -7.37 -50.78
C LEU A 854 10.43 -6.20 -50.49
N GLU A 855 10.08 -4.99 -50.93
CA GLU A 855 10.82 -3.77 -50.54
C GLU A 855 10.82 -3.60 -49.02
N LEU A 856 9.66 -3.74 -48.37
CA LEU A 856 9.50 -3.60 -46.92
C LEU A 856 10.40 -4.58 -46.17
N ILE A 857 10.37 -5.87 -46.49
CA ILE A 857 11.15 -6.86 -45.74
C ILE A 857 12.66 -6.68 -45.96
N VAL A 858 13.10 -6.34 -47.17
CA VAL A 858 14.50 -5.96 -47.44
C VAL A 858 14.88 -4.67 -46.70
N SER A 859 13.97 -3.71 -46.57
CA SER A 859 14.21 -2.46 -45.81
C SER A 859 14.45 -2.70 -44.32
N LEU A 860 13.84 -3.73 -43.71
CA LEU A 860 14.01 -4.07 -42.30
C LEU A 860 15.41 -4.59 -41.95
N LEU A 861 16.21 -5.02 -42.94
CA LEU A 861 17.66 -5.29 -42.76
C LEU A 861 18.45 -4.04 -42.33
N LYS A 862 17.85 -2.85 -42.38
CA LYS A 862 18.41 -1.58 -41.86
C LYS A 862 18.11 -1.36 -40.37
N SER A 863 17.37 -2.27 -39.72
CA SER A 863 17.01 -2.18 -38.30
C SER A 863 18.22 -2.24 -37.35
N LYS A 864 18.05 -1.70 -36.14
CA LYS A 864 19.03 -1.77 -35.04
C LYS A 864 18.76 -2.91 -34.06
N ASN A 865 17.55 -3.50 -34.04
CA ASN A 865 17.22 -4.61 -33.15
C ASN A 865 17.66 -5.94 -33.80
N LYS A 866 18.50 -6.71 -33.10
CA LYS A 866 19.02 -8.01 -33.55
C LYS A 866 17.92 -9.05 -33.76
N GLU A 867 16.84 -9.04 -32.98
CA GLU A 867 15.76 -10.02 -33.10
C GLU A 867 14.91 -9.76 -34.35
N VAL A 868 14.67 -8.48 -34.68
CA VAL A 868 14.09 -8.08 -35.97
C VAL A 868 14.97 -8.56 -37.12
N LEU A 869 16.28 -8.24 -37.08
CA LEU A 869 17.23 -8.69 -38.11
C LEU A 869 17.25 -10.22 -38.24
N THR A 870 17.19 -10.95 -37.13
CA THR A 870 17.22 -12.43 -37.11
C THR A 870 15.98 -13.00 -37.79
N SER A 871 14.79 -12.52 -37.41
CA SER A 871 13.52 -13.00 -37.94
C SER A 871 13.33 -12.59 -39.41
N VAL A 872 13.79 -11.39 -39.78
CA VAL A 872 13.80 -10.92 -41.18
C VAL A 872 14.75 -11.73 -42.03
N CYS A 873 15.93 -12.13 -41.53
CA CYS A 873 16.80 -13.05 -42.26
C CYS A 873 16.16 -14.44 -42.43
N ALA A 874 15.50 -14.98 -41.39
CA ALA A 874 14.79 -16.26 -41.47
C ALA A 874 13.63 -16.23 -42.49
N ALA A 875 12.91 -15.12 -42.57
CA ALA A 875 11.84 -14.91 -43.55
C ALA A 875 12.40 -14.76 -44.96
N ILE A 876 13.44 -13.94 -45.16
CA ILE A 876 14.13 -13.80 -46.46
C ILE A 876 14.71 -15.14 -46.92
N ALA A 877 15.26 -15.97 -46.04
CA ALA A 877 15.74 -17.30 -46.39
C ALA A 877 14.63 -18.21 -46.94
N ASN A 878 13.39 -18.07 -46.46
CA ASN A 878 12.24 -18.81 -46.98
C ASN A 878 11.70 -18.21 -48.29
N ILE A 879 11.59 -16.88 -48.36
CA ILE A 879 11.10 -16.17 -49.56
C ILE A 879 12.06 -16.33 -50.74
N ALA A 880 13.38 -16.38 -50.49
CA ALA A 880 14.42 -16.60 -51.50
C ALA A 880 14.49 -18.04 -52.05
N LYS A 881 13.55 -18.92 -51.67
CA LYS A 881 13.35 -20.23 -52.33
C LYS A 881 12.63 -20.10 -53.69
N ASP A 882 11.92 -19.00 -53.93
CA ASP A 882 11.23 -18.68 -55.19
C ASP A 882 12.09 -17.70 -56.02
N GLU A 883 12.34 -18.02 -57.28
CA GLU A 883 13.28 -17.27 -58.13
C GLU A 883 12.77 -15.85 -58.46
N GLU A 884 11.47 -15.67 -58.70
CA GLU A 884 10.88 -14.36 -58.99
C GLU A 884 10.92 -13.43 -57.76
N ASN A 885 10.62 -13.95 -56.57
CA ASN A 885 10.80 -13.22 -55.32
C ASN A 885 12.27 -12.82 -55.09
N LEU A 886 13.21 -13.73 -55.36
CA LEU A 886 14.64 -13.47 -55.21
C LEU A 886 15.15 -12.44 -56.23
N ALA A 887 14.62 -12.42 -57.46
CA ALA A 887 14.90 -11.37 -58.44
C ALA A 887 14.52 -9.98 -57.89
N VAL A 888 13.27 -9.82 -57.44
CA VAL A 888 12.78 -8.53 -56.93
C VAL A 888 13.48 -8.11 -55.63
N MET A 889 13.82 -9.05 -54.74
CA MET A 889 14.66 -8.74 -53.57
C MET A 889 16.09 -8.33 -53.94
N THR A 890 16.64 -8.87 -55.04
CA THR A 890 17.95 -8.48 -55.57
C THR A 890 17.92 -7.03 -56.06
N ASP A 891 16.91 -6.64 -56.82
CA ASP A 891 16.71 -5.26 -57.30
C ASP A 891 16.51 -4.26 -56.15
N HIS A 892 15.84 -4.67 -55.06
CA HIS A 892 15.74 -3.88 -53.82
C HIS A 892 17.03 -3.86 -52.97
N GLY A 893 18.10 -4.52 -53.40
CA GLY A 893 19.42 -4.46 -52.77
C GLY A 893 19.60 -5.38 -51.55
N VAL A 894 18.99 -6.57 -51.54
CA VAL A 894 19.16 -7.55 -50.44
C VAL A 894 20.63 -7.95 -50.22
N VAL A 895 21.41 -8.12 -51.29
CA VAL A 895 22.81 -8.56 -51.25
C VAL A 895 23.72 -7.62 -50.43
N PRO A 896 23.84 -6.31 -50.71
CA PRO A 896 24.66 -5.40 -49.91
C PRO A 896 24.15 -5.24 -48.46
N LEU A 897 22.84 -5.38 -48.23
CA LEU A 897 22.27 -5.28 -46.88
C LEU A 897 22.61 -6.51 -46.03
N LEU A 898 22.43 -7.73 -46.55
CA LEU A 898 22.88 -8.96 -45.87
C LEU A 898 24.40 -8.96 -45.66
N SER A 899 25.18 -8.54 -46.65
CA SER A 899 26.65 -8.45 -46.57
C SER A 899 27.11 -7.52 -45.43
N LYS A 900 26.43 -6.39 -45.24
CA LYS A 900 26.70 -5.44 -44.14
C LYS A 900 26.46 -6.04 -42.75
N LEU A 901 25.56 -7.02 -42.62
CA LEU A 901 25.26 -7.71 -41.36
C LEU A 901 26.23 -8.86 -41.06
N ALA A 902 27.05 -9.28 -42.03
CA ALA A 902 27.89 -10.48 -41.93
C ALA A 902 28.93 -10.44 -40.81
N ASN A 903 29.29 -9.27 -40.29
CA ASN A 903 30.19 -9.13 -39.12
C ASN A 903 29.47 -9.17 -37.75
N THR A 904 28.30 -9.82 -37.65
CA THR A 904 27.61 -10.02 -36.36
C THR A 904 28.30 -11.04 -35.45
N ASN A 905 28.23 -10.79 -34.14
CA ASN A 905 28.66 -11.73 -33.10
C ASN A 905 27.55 -12.64 -32.56
N ASP A 906 26.27 -12.32 -32.81
CA ASP A 906 25.13 -13.11 -32.30
C ASP A 906 24.88 -14.38 -33.13
N ASN A 907 24.85 -15.54 -32.48
CA ASN A 907 24.75 -16.84 -33.18
C ASN A 907 23.38 -17.08 -33.84
N LYS A 908 22.27 -16.59 -33.28
CA LYS A 908 20.95 -16.72 -33.92
C LYS A 908 20.94 -15.97 -35.25
N LEU A 909 21.40 -14.72 -35.25
CA LEU A 909 21.54 -13.92 -36.47
C LEU A 909 22.55 -14.55 -37.44
N LYS A 910 23.72 -15.06 -36.98
CA LYS A 910 24.68 -15.75 -37.86
C LYS A 910 24.05 -16.90 -38.65
N ARG A 911 23.26 -17.75 -37.97
CA ARG A 911 22.58 -18.89 -38.59
C ARG A 911 21.64 -18.41 -39.70
N HIS A 912 20.65 -17.59 -39.36
CA HIS A 912 19.61 -17.20 -40.31
C HIS A 912 20.14 -16.25 -41.40
N LEU A 913 21.18 -15.45 -41.12
CA LEU A 913 21.88 -14.67 -42.15
C LEU A 913 22.61 -15.58 -43.14
N ALA A 914 23.27 -16.65 -42.69
CA ALA A 914 23.93 -17.59 -43.58
C ALA A 914 22.91 -18.42 -44.39
N GLU A 915 21.80 -18.85 -43.78
CA GLU A 915 20.66 -19.47 -44.50
C GLU A 915 20.10 -18.51 -45.58
N ALA A 916 19.95 -17.22 -45.27
CA ALA A 916 19.50 -16.21 -46.24
C ALA A 916 20.50 -15.98 -47.39
N VAL A 917 21.80 -15.85 -47.09
CA VAL A 917 22.86 -15.69 -48.10
C VAL A 917 22.95 -16.93 -48.99
N CYS A 918 22.85 -18.14 -48.42
CA CYS A 918 22.85 -19.41 -49.16
C CYS A 918 21.79 -19.41 -50.27
N ASN A 919 20.54 -19.08 -49.93
CA ASN A 919 19.45 -19.09 -50.90
C ASN A 919 19.53 -17.89 -51.86
N CYS A 920 19.95 -16.71 -51.37
CA CYS A 920 20.18 -15.54 -52.24
C CYS A 920 21.30 -15.75 -53.27
N CYS A 921 22.21 -16.71 -53.08
CA CYS A 921 23.25 -17.09 -54.04
C CYS A 921 22.74 -17.88 -55.25
N MET A 922 21.45 -18.25 -55.32
CA MET A 922 20.90 -19.00 -56.46
C MET A 922 20.56 -18.10 -57.67
N TRP A 923 20.58 -16.78 -57.53
CA TRP A 923 20.13 -15.84 -58.56
C TRP A 923 21.26 -15.01 -59.20
N GLY A 924 21.28 -14.98 -60.54
CA GLY A 924 22.06 -14.03 -61.34
C GLY A 924 23.54 -13.92 -60.93
N SER A 925 24.00 -12.68 -60.74
CA SER A 925 25.37 -12.37 -60.30
C SER A 925 25.55 -12.29 -58.78
N ASN A 926 24.54 -12.68 -57.97
CA ASN A 926 24.58 -12.49 -56.52
C ASN A 926 25.79 -13.16 -55.85
N ARG A 927 26.23 -14.32 -56.36
CA ARG A 927 27.44 -15.03 -55.91
C ARG A 927 28.68 -14.13 -55.96
N ALA A 928 28.91 -13.46 -57.08
CA ALA A 928 30.02 -12.51 -57.25
C ALA A 928 29.83 -11.25 -56.40
N ALA A 929 28.62 -10.69 -56.37
CA ALA A 929 28.31 -9.50 -55.58
C ALA A 929 28.52 -9.71 -54.07
N PHE A 930 28.18 -10.88 -53.50
CA PHE A 930 28.51 -11.23 -52.11
C PHE A 930 30.04 -11.26 -51.84
N GLY A 931 30.84 -11.59 -52.85
CA GLY A 931 32.30 -11.46 -52.83
C GLY A 931 32.76 -10.00 -52.82
N GLU A 932 32.25 -9.19 -53.75
CA GLU A 932 32.56 -7.76 -53.87
C GLU A 932 32.20 -6.97 -52.61
N TYR A 933 31.03 -7.26 -52.01
CA TYR A 933 30.60 -6.70 -50.72
C TYR A 933 31.25 -7.37 -49.49
N LYS A 934 32.22 -8.28 -49.70
CA LYS A 934 33.10 -8.89 -48.69
C LYS A 934 32.37 -9.71 -47.60
N ALA A 935 31.26 -10.35 -47.96
CA ALA A 935 30.51 -11.24 -47.06
C ALA A 935 31.23 -12.59 -46.80
N VAL A 936 32.05 -13.04 -47.76
CA VAL A 936 32.72 -14.36 -47.76
C VAL A 936 33.60 -14.58 -46.51
N GLY A 937 34.53 -13.67 -46.22
CA GLY A 937 35.47 -13.82 -45.09
C GLY A 937 34.78 -13.90 -43.71
N PRO A 938 33.80 -13.04 -43.41
CA PRO A 938 32.95 -13.18 -42.22
C PRO A 938 32.23 -14.54 -42.13
N LEU A 939 31.72 -15.08 -43.24
CA LEU A 939 31.11 -16.42 -43.26
C LEU A 939 32.13 -17.55 -42.98
N VAL A 940 33.37 -17.45 -43.48
CA VAL A 940 34.46 -18.37 -43.09
C VAL A 940 34.74 -18.32 -41.58
N ARG A 941 34.50 -17.17 -40.91
CA ARG A 941 34.61 -17.04 -39.45
C ARG A 941 33.42 -17.65 -38.71
N TYR A 942 32.24 -17.78 -39.32
CA TYR A 942 31.08 -18.42 -38.68
C TYR A 942 31.34 -19.91 -38.44
N MET A 943 32.09 -20.58 -39.32
CA MET A 943 32.52 -21.97 -39.13
C MET A 943 33.46 -22.19 -37.92
N LYS A 944 33.95 -21.12 -37.29
CA LYS A 944 34.71 -21.15 -36.02
C LYS A 944 33.80 -21.00 -34.79
N ALA A 945 32.48 -20.94 -34.94
CA ALA A 945 31.52 -20.92 -33.83
C ALA A 945 31.30 -22.32 -33.24
N ASN A 946 30.99 -22.40 -31.95
CA ASN A 946 30.70 -23.66 -31.23
C ASN A 946 29.27 -24.19 -31.44
N ASP A 947 28.51 -23.64 -32.40
CA ASP A 947 27.10 -23.96 -32.65
C ASP A 947 27.00 -24.73 -33.99
N PRO A 948 26.63 -26.03 -33.98
CA PRO A 948 26.49 -26.82 -35.20
C PRO A 948 25.51 -26.23 -36.21
N SER A 949 24.45 -25.55 -35.76
CA SER A 949 23.48 -24.93 -36.67
C SER A 949 24.11 -23.77 -37.45
N VAL A 950 24.99 -23.00 -36.79
CA VAL A 950 25.75 -21.91 -37.42
C VAL A 950 26.81 -22.48 -38.36
N GLN A 951 27.50 -23.57 -37.97
CA GLN A 951 28.47 -24.26 -38.82
C GLN A 951 27.83 -24.79 -40.11
N ARG A 952 26.70 -25.51 -39.99
CA ARG A 952 25.93 -26.05 -41.12
C ARG A 952 25.44 -24.95 -42.06
N ALA A 953 24.82 -23.90 -41.52
CA ALA A 953 24.34 -22.77 -42.32
C ALA A 953 25.49 -22.04 -43.04
N ALA A 954 26.63 -21.84 -42.37
CA ALA A 954 27.81 -21.23 -42.97
C ALA A 954 28.45 -22.11 -44.04
N ALA A 955 28.54 -23.43 -43.83
CA ALA A 955 29.07 -24.36 -44.81
C ALA A 955 28.20 -24.41 -46.09
N LEU A 956 26.86 -24.43 -45.95
CA LEU A 956 25.92 -24.35 -47.07
C LEU A 956 26.08 -23.04 -47.86
N ALA A 957 26.17 -21.90 -47.17
CA ALA A 957 26.41 -20.60 -47.81
C ALA A 957 27.77 -20.54 -48.52
N LEU A 958 28.83 -21.07 -47.91
CA LEU A 958 30.17 -21.14 -48.51
C LEU A 958 30.24 -22.14 -49.67
N TYR A 959 29.46 -23.22 -49.65
CA TYR A 959 29.32 -24.11 -50.80
C TYR A 959 28.73 -23.36 -52.00
N GLN A 960 27.58 -22.69 -51.83
CA GLN A 960 26.96 -21.89 -52.91
C GLN A 960 27.85 -20.75 -53.41
N LEU A 961 28.55 -20.06 -52.50
CA LEU A 961 29.50 -19.01 -52.86
C LEU A 961 30.74 -19.56 -53.59
N SER A 962 31.14 -20.82 -53.36
CA SER A 962 32.37 -21.42 -53.93
C SER A 962 32.28 -21.78 -55.41
N GLU A 963 31.10 -21.75 -56.02
CA GLU A 963 30.97 -21.89 -57.48
C GLU A 963 31.54 -20.67 -58.23
N GLU A 964 31.69 -19.52 -57.56
CA GLU A 964 32.39 -18.34 -58.09
C GLU A 964 33.89 -18.40 -57.77
N ALA A 965 34.72 -18.16 -58.80
CA ALA A 965 36.18 -18.30 -58.71
C ALA A 965 36.82 -17.28 -57.76
N ASN A 966 36.37 -16.02 -57.79
CA ASN A 966 36.91 -14.98 -56.92
C ASN A 966 36.61 -15.26 -55.43
N ASN A 967 35.43 -15.82 -55.15
CA ASN A 967 35.06 -16.24 -53.80
C ASN A 967 35.93 -17.38 -53.29
N CYS A 968 36.21 -18.40 -54.12
CA CYS A 968 37.13 -19.49 -53.77
C CYS A 968 38.52 -18.99 -53.36
N ILE A 969 39.05 -17.95 -54.03
CA ILE A 969 40.32 -17.32 -53.66
C ILE A 969 40.21 -16.68 -52.27
N THR A 970 39.19 -15.85 -52.04
CA THR A 970 38.96 -15.19 -50.74
C THR A 970 38.78 -16.21 -49.59
N MET A 971 38.05 -17.31 -49.81
CA MET A 971 37.89 -18.36 -48.81
C MET A 971 39.21 -19.07 -48.49
N HIS A 972 40.04 -19.32 -49.51
CA HIS A 972 41.36 -19.92 -49.32
C HIS A 972 42.28 -19.01 -48.49
N GLU A 973 42.24 -17.69 -48.72
CA GLU A 973 42.99 -16.68 -47.97
C GLU A 973 42.55 -16.57 -46.50
N ASP A 974 41.25 -16.54 -46.19
CA ASP A 974 40.73 -16.62 -44.80
C ASP A 974 40.91 -18.02 -44.14
N GLY A 975 41.50 -18.98 -44.88
CA GLY A 975 41.95 -20.28 -44.37
C GLY A 975 40.88 -21.37 -44.28
N VAL A 976 39.81 -21.29 -45.09
CA VAL A 976 38.62 -22.15 -45.02
C VAL A 976 38.94 -23.66 -45.00
N VAL A 977 39.94 -24.09 -45.78
CA VAL A 977 40.19 -25.51 -46.09
C VAL A 977 40.48 -26.34 -44.83
N LYS A 978 41.18 -25.76 -43.85
CA LYS A 978 41.48 -26.45 -42.58
C LYS A 978 40.23 -26.70 -41.72
N LEU A 979 39.21 -25.87 -41.85
CA LEU A 979 37.93 -26.03 -41.15
C LEU A 979 37.06 -27.06 -41.86
N LEU A 980 36.93 -26.94 -43.19
CA LEU A 980 36.15 -27.87 -44.01
C LEU A 980 36.65 -29.31 -43.90
N LEU A 981 37.98 -29.53 -43.86
CA LEU A 981 38.55 -30.86 -43.68
C LEU A 981 38.17 -31.54 -42.35
N VAL A 982 37.89 -30.76 -41.30
CA VAL A 982 37.34 -31.28 -40.05
C VAL A 982 35.84 -31.56 -40.19
N MET A 983 35.11 -30.67 -40.88
CA MET A 983 33.65 -30.77 -41.09
C MET A 983 33.24 -31.90 -42.04
N VAL A 984 34.11 -32.35 -42.95
CA VAL A 984 33.88 -33.59 -43.73
C VAL A 984 33.82 -34.83 -42.81
N GLY A 985 34.44 -34.78 -41.62
CA GLY A 985 34.29 -35.81 -40.58
C GLY A 985 33.03 -35.69 -39.71
N SER A 986 32.09 -34.79 -40.04
CA SER A 986 30.85 -34.59 -39.30
C SER A 986 29.86 -35.75 -39.48
N THR A 987 28.93 -35.88 -38.52
CA THR A 987 27.76 -36.78 -38.57
C THR A 987 26.45 -36.03 -38.87
N ASP A 988 26.56 -34.83 -39.46
CA ASP A 988 25.46 -33.99 -39.92
C ASP A 988 25.56 -33.92 -41.45
N ASP A 989 24.81 -34.78 -42.15
CA ASP A 989 25.01 -35.05 -43.58
C ASP A 989 25.00 -33.78 -44.44
N PRO A 990 24.08 -32.79 -44.27
CA PRO A 990 24.13 -31.51 -44.99
C PRO A 990 25.41 -30.69 -44.73
N LEU A 991 26.01 -30.78 -43.53
CA LEU A 991 27.28 -30.12 -43.23
C LEU A 991 28.46 -30.88 -43.87
N GLN A 992 28.44 -32.21 -43.86
CA GLN A 992 29.45 -33.04 -44.54
C GLN A 992 29.43 -32.81 -46.05
N GLU A 993 28.25 -32.85 -46.69
CA GLU A 993 28.08 -32.65 -48.13
C GLU A 993 28.51 -31.25 -48.54
N ALA A 994 28.03 -30.20 -47.86
CA ALA A 994 28.43 -28.82 -48.15
C ALA A 994 29.94 -28.61 -47.98
N ALA A 995 30.56 -29.21 -46.95
CA ALA A 995 32.00 -29.12 -46.74
C ALA A 995 32.81 -29.84 -47.84
N ALA A 996 32.37 -31.04 -48.24
CA ALA A 996 32.99 -31.79 -49.33
C ALA A 996 32.83 -31.07 -50.70
N GLY A 997 31.65 -30.55 -50.99
CA GLY A 997 31.35 -29.78 -52.20
C GLY A 997 32.19 -28.49 -52.30
N CYS A 998 32.30 -27.74 -51.20
CA CYS A 998 33.12 -26.53 -51.13
C CYS A 998 34.63 -26.85 -51.35
N ILE A 999 35.16 -27.92 -50.72
CA ILE A 999 36.52 -28.40 -50.99
C ILE A 999 36.70 -28.79 -52.46
N ALA A 1000 35.72 -29.49 -53.05
CA ALA A 1000 35.78 -29.92 -54.45
C ALA A 1000 35.84 -28.71 -55.41
N ASN A 1001 35.06 -27.66 -55.18
CA ASN A 1001 35.10 -26.43 -55.96
C ASN A 1001 36.45 -25.70 -55.83
N ILE A 1002 36.96 -25.54 -54.61
CA ILE A 1002 38.29 -24.93 -54.37
C ILE A 1002 39.40 -25.75 -55.08
N ARG A 1003 39.36 -27.09 -55.04
CA ARG A 1003 40.36 -27.91 -55.73
C ARG A 1003 40.19 -27.91 -57.25
N ARG A 1004 38.97 -27.80 -57.79
CA ARG A 1004 38.72 -27.61 -59.23
C ARG A 1004 39.35 -26.32 -59.73
N LEU A 1005 39.19 -25.20 -59.01
CA LEU A 1005 39.82 -23.93 -59.37
C LEU A 1005 41.35 -24.01 -59.30
N ALA A 1006 41.91 -24.65 -58.26
CA ALA A 1006 43.35 -24.86 -58.15
C ALA A 1006 43.90 -25.71 -59.31
N LEU A 1007 43.22 -26.80 -59.69
CA LEU A 1007 43.59 -27.65 -60.84
C LEU A 1007 43.48 -26.92 -62.19
N ALA A 1008 42.46 -26.06 -62.37
CA ALA A 1008 42.35 -25.21 -63.56
C ALA A 1008 43.51 -24.20 -63.64
N THR A 1009 43.87 -23.61 -62.49
CA THR A 1009 45.00 -22.67 -62.36
C THR A 1009 46.37 -23.36 -62.58
N GLU A 1010 46.53 -24.59 -62.10
CA GLU A 1010 47.70 -25.44 -62.36
C GLU A 1010 47.83 -25.74 -63.87
N LYS A 1011 46.74 -26.15 -64.52
CA LYS A 1011 46.72 -26.39 -65.98
C LYS A 1011 47.07 -25.14 -66.77
N ALA A 1012 46.45 -24.00 -66.48
CA ALA A 1012 46.69 -22.73 -67.17
C ALA A 1012 48.08 -22.09 -66.91
N LYS A 1013 48.95 -22.73 -66.09
CA LYS A 1013 50.33 -22.31 -65.83
C LYS A 1013 51.39 -23.26 -66.42
N TYR A 1014 51.00 -24.47 -66.79
CA TYR A 1014 51.94 -25.55 -67.18
C TYR A 1014 51.52 -26.32 -68.44
N GLY A 1015 50.42 -25.94 -69.09
CA GLY A 1015 49.97 -26.40 -70.40
C GLY A 1015 49.57 -25.24 -71.29
#